data_AF-A0A8T1NIL4-F1
#
_entry.id   AF-A0A8T1NIL4-F1
#
_cell.length_a   1.000
_cell.length_b   1.000
_cell.length_c   1.000
_cell.angle_alpha   90.00
_cell.angle_beta   90.00
_cell.angle_gamma   90.00
#
_symmetry.space_group_name_H-M   'P 1'
#
loop_
_entity.id
_entity.type
_entity.pdbx_description
1 polymer ?
#
loop_
_entity_poly.entity_id
_entity_poly.type
_entity_poly.pdbx_seq_one_letter_code
_entity_poly.pdbx_strand_id
1 'polypeptide(L)'
;MAEVGGALLSAFLQVLIDRMASREFVDFLRGRKLNDGLLDKFKTILLSVEVVLEDAEDKQVTNPSVRKWLDELKHAVYDAEDVLDEIATKALQSKLNAEFGSTASKVRNCIKTSIFFNKIELRIKEVLGRLENLASQQNVMGLVQAGTVRRISSERLPTTSLVEDSDICGRNDDKDEMIDKLLPDDATDNKIGVIAIVGMGGMGKTTLAQLVYNDNRVQKHFDLVAWVCVSEEFDMFKVTKTILEAVTSSNSDIKDLNRLQLQVKERLMGKKFLLVLDDVWNKNYTDWEILSKPFKSGVQGSRIIVTTRDVDVASAMRAFITHHLKKLQEEDCWSLFARHAFHDANSYMHSDFEELGRKIVEKCKVDVSEWDKVLNSEIWSLSDEEIQILPALRLSYKHLPSYIKRCFAYCSIFPKDYCFNKNELILLWMAEGLLHETENKTMEEIGGDYFVTLVSRSLFQKSSEDEFNFLMHDLINDLAKFVSGEFTFRLEADSSHQIVNKTRHVSYVRTDYENFKKFEPLQEATQLRTFLVLKSSTPCLYTTKRLLRDGLLPMFSCLRVLSLSNYWKLCELPESIGKITPLRYLEISRTVLGRLPDSLCKLYNLQTLKLSCCTHLRTLPRDMQKLVNLRHLDFTGTPIIETPIHVGKLKCLQTLTTFVVSKRTGCSITELGKLANLRGALSILGLENVESFTDAHGACLQNKNAEISESQRDVLNGLQLIRTRSSEGGT
;
A
#
# COMPACT_ATOMS: atom_id res chain seq x y z
N MET A 1 20.31 5.39 8.87
CA MET A 1 20.26 6.27 7.69
C MET A 1 18.79 6.50 7.38
N ALA A 2 18.29 7.73 7.46
CA ALA A 2 16.92 8.03 7.07
C ALA A 2 16.80 7.85 5.55
N GLU A 3 15.92 6.96 5.09
CA GLU A 3 15.62 6.83 3.65
C GLU A 3 14.96 8.14 3.19
N VAL A 4 15.70 8.92 2.42
CA VAL A 4 15.18 10.07 1.68
C VAL A 4 14.25 9.51 0.59
N GLY A 5 13.03 10.04 0.49
CA GLY A 5 12.02 9.56 -0.46
C GLY A 5 12.55 9.59 -1.90
N GLY A 6 12.73 8.42 -2.51
CA GLY A 6 13.20 8.28 -3.89
C GLY A 6 12.04 8.31 -4.90
N ALA A 7 12.35 8.37 -6.19
CA ALA A 7 11.31 8.44 -7.23
C ALA A 7 10.49 7.13 -7.33
N LEU A 8 9.22 7.24 -7.76
CA LEU A 8 8.28 6.11 -7.89
C LEU A 8 8.84 5.01 -8.80
N LEU A 9 9.54 5.39 -9.86
CA LEU A 9 10.12 4.46 -10.83
C LEU A 9 11.46 3.86 -10.37
N SER A 10 12.18 4.47 -9.42
CA SER A 10 13.52 4.00 -9.05
C SER A 10 13.50 2.58 -8.48
N ALA A 11 12.63 2.32 -7.50
CA ALA A 11 12.47 0.98 -6.96
C ALA A 11 12.02 -0.02 -8.04
N PHE A 12 11.21 0.43 -9.01
CA PHE A 12 10.74 -0.41 -10.10
C PHE A 12 11.87 -0.84 -11.04
N LEU A 13 12.72 0.10 -11.44
CA LEU A 13 13.86 -0.16 -12.30
C LEU A 13 14.84 -1.12 -11.64
N GLN A 14 15.09 -0.95 -10.34
CA GLN A 14 15.95 -1.85 -9.59
C GLN A 14 15.43 -3.29 -9.62
N VAL A 15 14.12 -3.53 -9.43
CA VAL A 15 13.54 -4.89 -9.54
C VAL A 15 13.79 -5.52 -10.90
N LEU A 16 13.65 -4.73 -11.98
CA LEU A 16 13.90 -5.24 -13.33
C LEU A 16 15.37 -5.60 -13.53
N ILE A 17 16.27 -4.74 -13.05
CA ILE A 17 17.72 -4.96 -13.11
C ILE A 17 18.11 -6.23 -12.33
N ASP A 18 17.57 -6.40 -11.12
CA ASP A 18 17.85 -7.56 -10.28
C ASP A 18 17.29 -8.86 -10.89
N ARG A 19 16.08 -8.81 -11.45
CA ARG A 19 15.49 -9.94 -12.15
C ARG A 19 16.31 -10.36 -13.36
N MET A 20 16.81 -9.40 -14.13
CA MET A 20 17.70 -9.66 -15.27
C MET A 20 19.06 -10.22 -14.85
N ALA A 21 19.56 -9.83 -13.67
CA ALA A 21 20.79 -10.36 -13.10
C ALA A 21 20.62 -11.74 -12.43
N SER A 22 19.38 -12.18 -12.20
CA SER A 22 19.12 -13.44 -11.52
C SER A 22 19.65 -14.65 -12.31
N ARG A 23 20.30 -15.56 -11.61
CA ARG A 23 20.96 -16.74 -12.22
C ARG A 23 19.98 -17.62 -13.00
N GLU A 24 18.78 -17.82 -12.47
CA GLU A 24 17.74 -18.62 -13.13
C GLU A 24 17.32 -18.01 -14.48
N PHE A 25 17.21 -16.69 -14.53
CA PHE A 25 16.87 -15.96 -15.75
C PHE A 25 18.01 -16.05 -16.78
N VAL A 26 19.25 -15.80 -16.35
CA VAL A 26 20.45 -15.86 -17.21
C VAL A 26 20.69 -17.27 -17.75
N ASP A 27 20.61 -18.30 -16.92
CA ASP A 27 20.84 -19.70 -17.32
C ASP A 27 19.77 -20.17 -18.32
N PHE A 28 18.52 -19.75 -18.16
CA PHE A 28 17.44 -20.06 -19.09
C PHE A 28 17.66 -19.43 -20.48
N LEU A 29 18.19 -18.21 -20.52
CA LEU A 29 18.47 -17.49 -21.77
C LEU A 29 19.75 -17.99 -22.46
N ARG A 30 20.81 -18.25 -21.70
CA ARG A 30 22.11 -18.73 -22.22
C ARG A 30 21.99 -20.08 -22.94
N GLY A 31 21.15 -20.99 -22.44
CA GLY A 31 20.88 -22.28 -23.07
C GLY A 31 20.17 -22.19 -24.44
N ARG A 32 19.76 -21.00 -24.88
CA ARG A 32 18.86 -20.79 -26.02
C ARG A 32 19.29 -19.68 -26.99
N LYS A 33 20.51 -19.13 -26.84
CA LYS A 33 21.14 -18.11 -27.72
C LYS A 33 20.38 -16.78 -27.83
N LEU A 34 19.71 -16.32 -26.76
CA LEU A 34 19.34 -14.91 -26.72
C LEU A 34 20.63 -14.07 -26.67
N ASN A 35 20.72 -12.99 -27.45
CA ASN A 35 21.95 -12.20 -27.54
C ASN A 35 22.23 -11.53 -26.19
N ASP A 36 23.24 -12.00 -25.44
CA ASP A 36 23.64 -11.46 -24.14
C ASP A 36 23.84 -9.92 -24.20
N GLY A 37 24.31 -9.40 -25.34
CA GLY A 37 24.46 -7.96 -25.57
C GLY A 37 23.14 -7.16 -25.56
N LEU A 38 21.98 -7.78 -25.83
CA LEU A 38 20.69 -7.10 -25.72
C LEU A 38 20.30 -6.84 -24.26
N LEU A 39 20.56 -7.78 -23.35
CA LEU A 39 20.26 -7.63 -21.93
C LEU A 39 21.17 -6.60 -21.28
N ASP A 40 22.46 -6.62 -21.61
CA ASP A 40 23.42 -5.63 -21.11
C ASP A 40 23.05 -4.22 -21.58
N LYS A 41 22.63 -4.08 -22.84
CA LYS A 41 22.14 -2.82 -23.39
C LYS A 41 20.87 -2.35 -22.66
N PHE A 42 19.94 -3.26 -22.41
CA PHE A 42 18.71 -2.99 -21.67
C PHE A 42 19.01 -2.47 -20.25
N LYS A 43 19.89 -3.16 -19.51
CA LYS A 43 20.33 -2.74 -18.17
C LYS A 43 21.00 -1.36 -18.18
N THR A 44 21.86 -1.11 -19.16
CA THR A 44 22.56 0.18 -19.31
C THR A 44 21.58 1.34 -19.49
N ILE A 45 20.53 1.14 -20.30
CA ILE A 45 19.52 2.18 -20.54
C ILE A 45 18.70 2.44 -19.27
N LEU A 46 18.26 1.40 -18.56
CA LEU A 46 17.50 1.58 -17.31
C LEU A 46 18.31 2.38 -16.27
N LEU A 47 19.59 2.06 -16.09
CA LEU A 47 20.49 2.82 -15.21
C LEU A 47 20.65 4.28 -15.67
N SER A 48 20.69 4.53 -16.97
CA SER A 48 20.82 5.89 -17.51
C SER A 48 19.58 6.77 -17.29
N VAL A 49 18.40 6.16 -17.19
CA VAL A 49 17.15 6.87 -16.93
C VAL A 49 16.90 7.00 -15.43
N GLU A 50 17.33 6.03 -14.63
CA GLU A 50 17.15 6.03 -13.17
C GLU A 50 17.69 7.30 -12.50
N VAL A 51 18.85 7.78 -12.98
CA VAL A 51 19.55 8.93 -12.40
C VAL A 51 18.82 10.28 -12.55
N VAL A 52 17.85 10.39 -13.45
CA VAL A 52 17.06 11.61 -13.69
C VAL A 52 15.63 11.55 -13.14
N LEU A 53 15.22 10.41 -12.56
CA LEU A 53 13.82 10.18 -12.16
C LEU A 53 13.34 11.13 -11.06
N GLU A 54 14.21 11.46 -10.09
CA GLU A 54 13.84 12.35 -8.98
C GLU A 54 13.53 13.77 -9.48
N ASP A 55 14.39 14.32 -10.32
CA ASP A 55 14.21 15.64 -10.93
C ASP A 55 12.98 15.66 -11.84
N ALA A 56 12.75 14.59 -12.61
CA ALA A 56 11.56 14.44 -13.44
C ALA A 56 10.28 14.41 -12.60
N GLU A 57 10.25 13.67 -11.48
CA GLU A 57 9.07 13.56 -10.60
C GLU A 57 8.72 14.91 -9.94
N ASP A 58 9.72 15.73 -9.64
CA ASP A 58 9.53 17.08 -9.13
C ASP A 58 8.99 18.04 -10.21
N LYS A 59 9.58 18.00 -11.41
CA LYS A 59 9.22 18.88 -12.55
C LYS A 59 7.89 18.54 -13.20
N GLN A 60 7.37 17.32 -13.07
CA GLN A 60 6.12 16.89 -13.73
C GLN A 60 4.89 17.75 -13.38
N VAL A 61 4.92 18.42 -12.22
CA VAL A 61 3.79 19.24 -11.77
C VAL A 61 3.77 20.61 -12.44
N THR A 62 4.93 21.18 -12.72
CA THR A 62 5.04 22.50 -13.36
C THR A 62 5.27 22.40 -14.86
N ASN A 63 5.70 21.24 -15.36
CA ASN A 63 6.05 21.02 -16.77
C ASN A 63 5.27 19.83 -17.36
N PRO A 64 4.22 20.11 -18.15
CA PRO A 64 3.41 19.07 -18.82
C PRO A 64 4.22 18.15 -19.76
N SER A 65 5.27 18.66 -20.40
CA SER A 65 6.13 17.85 -21.27
C SER A 65 6.91 16.80 -20.49
N VAL A 66 7.40 17.16 -19.30
CA VAL A 66 8.07 16.21 -18.39
C VAL A 66 7.08 15.18 -17.86
N ARG A 67 5.84 15.58 -17.54
CA ARG A 67 4.77 14.63 -17.16
C ARG A 67 4.50 13.62 -18.26
N LYS A 68 4.32 14.09 -19.50
CA LYS A 68 4.10 13.20 -20.65
C LYS A 68 5.28 12.25 -20.87
N TRP A 69 6.51 12.72 -20.74
CA TRP A 69 7.70 11.86 -20.84
C TRP A 69 7.75 10.80 -19.74
N LEU A 70 7.43 11.16 -18.49
CA LEU A 70 7.34 10.19 -17.39
C LEU A 70 6.27 9.14 -17.64
N ASP A 71 5.13 9.52 -18.19
CA ASP A 71 4.06 8.56 -18.50
C ASP A 71 4.45 7.64 -19.66
N GLU A 72 5.15 8.12 -20.69
CA GLU A 72 5.73 7.25 -21.73
C GLU A 72 6.80 6.30 -21.18
N LEU A 73 7.62 6.79 -20.25
CA LEU A 73 8.61 5.97 -19.56
C LEU A 73 7.96 4.89 -18.71
N LYS A 74 7.00 5.25 -17.84
CA LYS A 74 6.21 4.27 -17.06
C LYS A 74 5.62 3.20 -17.99
N HIS A 75 5.06 3.60 -19.12
CA HIS A 75 4.47 2.70 -20.10
C HIS A 75 5.50 1.72 -20.71
N ALA A 76 6.68 2.20 -21.12
CA ALA A 76 7.74 1.35 -21.66
C ALA A 76 8.30 0.38 -20.59
N VAL A 77 8.43 0.83 -19.34
CA VAL A 77 8.91 0.00 -18.23
C VAL A 77 7.86 -1.05 -17.82
N TYR A 78 6.56 -0.76 -17.93
CA TYR A 78 5.54 -1.79 -17.80
C TYR A 78 5.67 -2.86 -18.88
N ASP A 79 5.86 -2.48 -20.15
CA ASP A 79 6.04 -3.44 -21.23
C ASP A 79 7.30 -4.29 -21.05
N ALA A 80 8.38 -3.69 -20.54
CA ALA A 80 9.59 -4.40 -20.12
C ALA A 80 9.29 -5.49 -19.09
N GLU A 81 8.56 -5.14 -18.03
CA GLU A 81 8.24 -6.08 -16.97
C GLU A 81 7.38 -7.25 -17.48
N ASP A 82 6.39 -6.98 -18.33
CA ASP A 82 5.53 -8.03 -18.89
C ASP A 82 6.32 -9.00 -19.77
N VAL A 83 7.31 -8.51 -20.52
CA VAL A 83 8.24 -9.34 -21.28
C VAL A 83 9.09 -10.22 -20.35
N LEU A 84 9.67 -9.65 -19.29
CA LEU A 84 10.48 -10.42 -18.32
C LEU A 84 9.64 -11.47 -17.59
N ASP A 85 8.41 -11.13 -17.22
CA ASP A 85 7.49 -12.06 -16.55
C ASP A 85 7.06 -13.22 -17.45
N GLU A 86 6.86 -12.97 -18.75
CA GLU A 86 6.56 -14.01 -19.72
C GLU A 86 7.74 -15.00 -19.87
N ILE A 87 8.98 -14.50 -19.87
CA ILE A 87 10.20 -15.33 -19.91
C ILE A 87 10.29 -16.19 -18.63
N ALA A 88 10.11 -15.59 -17.45
CA ALA A 88 10.15 -16.29 -16.17
C ALA A 88 9.07 -17.40 -16.12
N THR A 89 7.87 -17.08 -16.58
CA THR A 89 6.74 -18.03 -16.70
C THR A 89 7.09 -19.21 -17.61
N LYS A 90 7.77 -18.93 -18.74
CA LYS A 90 8.19 -19.96 -19.68
C LYS A 90 9.29 -20.86 -19.12
N ALA A 91 10.22 -20.29 -18.35
CA ALA A 91 11.24 -21.04 -17.63
C ALA A 91 10.61 -22.00 -16.62
N LEU A 92 9.68 -21.50 -15.80
CA LEU A 92 8.94 -22.30 -14.82
C LEU A 92 8.12 -23.42 -15.48
N GLN A 93 7.40 -23.09 -16.56
CA GLN A 93 6.68 -24.08 -17.35
C GLN A 93 7.61 -25.18 -17.86
N SER A 94 8.82 -24.85 -18.31
CA SER A 94 9.78 -25.82 -18.83
C SER A 94 10.29 -26.76 -17.73
N LYS A 95 10.57 -26.22 -16.53
CA LYS A 95 10.98 -26.99 -15.35
C LYS A 95 9.89 -27.97 -14.91
N LEU A 96 8.65 -27.50 -14.78
CA LEU A 96 7.53 -28.34 -14.35
C LEU A 96 7.17 -29.41 -15.38
N ASN A 97 7.31 -29.13 -16.68
CA ASN A 97 7.12 -30.17 -17.71
C ASN A 97 8.24 -31.21 -17.70
N ALA A 98 9.45 -30.88 -17.25
CA ALA A 98 10.52 -31.86 -17.07
C ALA A 98 10.22 -32.82 -15.90
N GLU A 99 9.63 -32.28 -14.82
CA GLU A 99 9.29 -33.00 -13.59
C GLU A 99 8.00 -33.83 -13.70
N PHE A 100 6.94 -33.26 -14.30
CA PHE A 100 5.60 -33.87 -14.35
C PHE A 100 5.17 -34.34 -15.75
N GLY A 101 5.94 -34.05 -16.81
CA GLY A 101 5.54 -34.30 -18.20
C GLY A 101 5.99 -35.64 -18.77
N SER A 102 5.19 -36.18 -19.69
CA SER A 102 5.52 -37.38 -20.48
C SER A 102 6.58 -37.11 -21.56
N THR A 103 7.26 -38.13 -22.08
CA THR A 103 8.32 -37.98 -23.11
C THR A 103 7.84 -37.24 -24.36
N ALA A 104 6.60 -37.47 -24.80
CA ALA A 104 5.98 -36.75 -25.92
C ALA A 104 5.73 -35.26 -25.62
N SER A 105 5.48 -34.90 -24.36
CA SER A 105 5.32 -33.50 -23.94
C SER A 105 6.63 -32.71 -23.98
N LYS A 106 7.77 -33.38 -23.77
CA LYS A 106 9.12 -32.78 -23.82
C LYS A 106 9.49 -32.31 -25.22
N VAL A 107 9.24 -33.14 -26.24
CA VAL A 107 9.51 -32.80 -27.67
C VAL A 107 8.63 -31.65 -28.14
N ARG A 108 7.32 -31.68 -27.82
CA ARG A 108 6.38 -30.60 -28.14
C ARG A 108 6.78 -29.27 -27.48
N ASN A 109 7.36 -29.33 -26.29
CA ASN A 109 7.85 -28.15 -25.59
C ASN A 109 9.06 -27.50 -26.28
N CYS A 110 9.99 -28.30 -26.80
CA CYS A 110 11.16 -27.77 -27.52
C CYS A 110 10.74 -26.88 -28.71
N ILE A 111 9.81 -27.36 -29.53
CA ILE A 111 9.30 -26.61 -30.71
C ILE A 111 8.59 -25.32 -30.30
N LYS A 112 7.70 -25.40 -29.28
CA LYS A 112 7.00 -24.21 -28.75
C LYS A 112 7.95 -23.18 -28.15
N THR A 113 9.10 -23.62 -27.65
CA THR A 113 10.09 -22.76 -27.00
C THR A 113 10.86 -21.93 -28.03
N SER A 114 11.21 -22.49 -29.19
CA SER A 114 11.87 -21.73 -30.26
C SER A 114 10.98 -20.63 -30.84
N ILE A 115 9.69 -20.94 -31.10
CA ILE A 115 8.72 -19.93 -31.59
C ILE A 115 8.54 -18.79 -30.57
N PHE A 116 8.50 -19.16 -29.28
CA PHE A 116 8.42 -18.20 -28.18
C PHE A 116 9.61 -17.24 -28.18
N PHE A 117 10.84 -17.75 -28.31
CA PHE A 117 12.04 -16.90 -28.26
C PHE A 117 12.13 -15.92 -29.44
N ASN A 118 11.76 -16.35 -30.65
CA ASN A 118 11.73 -15.41 -31.79
C ASN A 118 10.72 -14.27 -31.55
N LYS A 119 9.55 -14.59 -30.99
CA LYS A 119 8.53 -13.58 -30.65
C LYS A 119 9.01 -12.65 -29.52
N ILE A 120 9.64 -13.19 -28.48
CA ILE A 120 10.08 -12.39 -27.33
C ILE A 120 11.26 -11.48 -27.69
N GLU A 121 12.18 -11.95 -28.55
CA GLU A 121 13.33 -11.16 -28.99
C GLU A 121 12.89 -9.90 -29.77
N LEU A 122 11.87 -10.03 -30.63
CA LEU A 122 11.29 -8.89 -31.34
C LEU A 122 10.68 -7.86 -30.38
N ARG A 123 9.94 -8.32 -29.36
CA ARG A 123 9.35 -7.44 -28.34
C ARG A 123 10.39 -6.77 -27.45
N ILE A 124 11.48 -7.48 -27.09
CA ILE A 124 12.61 -6.88 -26.36
C ILE A 124 13.22 -5.75 -27.18
N LYS A 125 13.46 -5.96 -28.48
CA LYS A 125 14.00 -4.92 -29.37
C LYS A 125 13.08 -3.71 -29.49
N GLU A 126 11.77 -3.92 -29.54
CA GLU A 126 10.77 -2.85 -29.56
C GLU A 126 10.79 -2.00 -28.28
N VAL A 127 10.74 -2.66 -27.11
CA VAL A 127 10.80 -1.97 -25.81
C VAL A 127 12.12 -1.22 -25.65
N LEU A 128 13.23 -1.86 -26.04
CA LEU A 128 14.57 -1.26 -25.99
C LEU A 128 14.66 -0.02 -26.89
N GLY A 129 14.14 -0.07 -28.12
CA GLY A 129 14.10 1.09 -29.01
C GLY A 129 13.28 2.26 -28.44
N ARG A 130 12.16 1.98 -27.74
CA ARG A 130 11.38 3.02 -27.05
C ARG A 130 12.14 3.63 -25.88
N LEU A 131 12.79 2.81 -25.06
CA LEU A 131 13.60 3.27 -23.92
C LEU A 131 14.81 4.09 -24.38
N GLU A 132 15.47 3.71 -25.49
CA GLU A 132 16.57 4.49 -26.09
C GLU A 132 16.11 5.87 -26.55
N ASN A 133 14.95 5.94 -27.21
CA ASN A 133 14.38 7.21 -27.62
C ASN A 133 14.11 8.09 -26.41
N LEU A 134 13.47 7.56 -25.36
CA LEU A 134 13.19 8.31 -24.13
C LEU A 134 14.47 8.77 -23.41
N ALA A 135 15.48 7.91 -23.34
CA ALA A 135 16.79 8.25 -22.76
C ALA A 135 17.49 9.36 -23.56
N SER A 136 17.35 9.39 -24.90
CA SER A 136 17.94 10.46 -25.72
C SER A 136 17.26 11.83 -25.49
N GLN A 137 15.96 11.83 -25.17
CA GLN A 137 15.18 13.04 -24.94
C GLN A 137 15.46 13.72 -23.59
N GLN A 138 16.03 13.00 -22.61
CA GLN A 138 16.24 13.53 -21.26
C GLN A 138 17.16 14.76 -21.23
N ASN A 139 18.17 14.80 -22.10
CA ASN A 139 19.09 15.93 -22.24
C ASN A 139 18.39 17.16 -22.85
N VAL A 140 17.45 16.94 -23.77
CA VAL A 140 16.67 18.01 -24.42
C VAL A 140 15.69 18.66 -23.44
N MET A 141 15.21 17.90 -22.46
CA MET A 141 14.30 18.41 -21.41
C MET A 141 15.03 19.11 -20.25
N GLY A 142 16.36 19.14 -20.26
CA GLY A 142 17.14 19.72 -19.16
C GLY A 142 16.92 19.01 -17.83
N LEU A 143 16.70 17.68 -17.87
CA LEU A 143 16.66 16.86 -16.67
C LEU A 143 18.09 16.71 -16.12
N VAL A 144 18.23 16.88 -14.80
CA VAL A 144 19.55 16.89 -14.16
C VAL A 144 19.68 15.71 -13.21
N GLN A 145 20.88 15.14 -13.16
CA GLN A 145 21.21 14.07 -12.21
C GLN A 145 21.00 14.53 -10.76
N ALA A 146 20.47 13.61 -9.94
CA ALA A 146 20.31 13.82 -8.50
C ALA A 146 21.64 14.26 -7.87
N GLY A 147 21.67 15.48 -7.30
CA GLY A 147 22.84 16.05 -6.60
C GLY A 147 23.53 17.24 -7.30
N THR A 148 23.27 17.52 -8.58
CA THR A 148 23.98 18.58 -9.32
C THR A 148 23.35 19.97 -9.19
N VAL A 149 22.05 20.05 -8.89
CA VAL A 149 21.34 21.32 -8.69
C VAL A 149 21.22 21.59 -7.19
N ARG A 150 21.73 22.75 -6.75
CA ARG A 150 21.45 23.31 -5.43
C ARG A 150 19.93 23.46 -5.33
N ARG A 151 19.28 22.59 -4.56
CA ARG A 151 17.82 22.54 -4.37
C ARG A 151 17.30 23.97 -4.17
N ILE A 152 16.59 24.51 -5.15
CA ILE A 152 15.60 25.53 -4.86
C ILE A 152 14.39 24.72 -4.41
N SER A 153 14.46 24.20 -3.18
CA SER A 153 13.23 23.87 -2.46
C SER A 153 12.35 25.10 -2.59
N SER A 154 11.09 24.91 -2.96
CA SER A 154 10.07 25.90 -2.62
C SER A 154 10.16 26.04 -1.11
N GLU A 155 10.94 27.02 -0.64
CA GLU A 155 11.10 27.29 0.78
C GLU A 155 9.72 27.69 1.27
N ARG A 156 9.03 26.73 1.89
CA ARG A 156 7.83 27.02 2.65
C ARG A 156 8.22 28.12 3.64
N LEU A 157 7.42 29.19 3.66
CA LEU A 157 7.59 30.24 4.66
C LEU A 157 7.61 29.57 6.05
N PRO A 158 8.66 29.80 6.87
CA PRO A 158 8.72 29.27 8.23
C PRO A 158 7.44 29.59 8.99
N THR A 159 6.91 28.63 9.75
CA THR A 159 5.75 28.88 10.60
C THR A 159 6.16 29.83 11.73
N THR A 160 5.37 30.88 11.96
CA THR A 160 5.62 31.88 13.00
C THR A 160 4.75 31.57 14.22
N SER A 161 5.08 32.12 15.38
CA SER A 161 4.22 31.99 16.56
C SER A 161 2.99 32.92 16.52
N LEU A 162 2.86 33.79 15.52
CA LEU A 162 1.81 34.80 15.45
C LEU A 162 0.51 34.20 14.90
N VAL A 163 -0.58 34.48 15.60
CA VAL A 163 -1.94 34.07 15.25
C VAL A 163 -2.90 35.16 15.68
N GLU A 164 -3.87 35.47 14.82
CA GLU A 164 -5.03 36.25 15.22
C GLU A 164 -6.06 35.31 15.85
N ASP A 165 -6.24 35.42 17.17
CA ASP A 165 -7.19 34.60 17.94
C ASP A 165 -8.63 34.71 17.40
N SER A 166 -8.95 35.81 16.70
CA SER A 166 -10.24 36.03 16.05
C SER A 166 -10.54 35.05 14.92
N ASP A 167 -9.53 34.48 14.26
CA ASP A 167 -9.71 33.67 13.05
C ASP A 167 -9.92 32.18 13.31
N ILE A 168 -9.84 31.75 14.57
CA ILE A 168 -9.85 30.33 14.92
C ILE A 168 -11.20 29.92 15.50
N CYS A 169 -11.74 28.82 14.96
CA CYS A 169 -13.04 28.26 15.34
C CYS A 169 -12.86 26.83 15.92
N GLY A 170 -13.63 26.48 16.95
CA GLY A 170 -13.78 25.10 17.43
C GLY A 170 -12.58 24.44 18.11
N ARG A 171 -11.58 25.21 18.56
CA ARG A 171 -10.33 24.69 19.16
C ARG A 171 -10.11 25.05 20.62
N ASN A 172 -11.11 25.65 21.28
CA ASN A 172 -10.99 26.07 22.68
C ASN A 172 -10.88 24.88 23.63
N ASP A 173 -11.67 23.82 23.42
CA ASP A 173 -11.61 22.61 24.24
C ASP A 173 -10.25 21.91 24.13
N ASP A 174 -9.75 21.74 22.88
CA ASP A 174 -8.41 21.20 22.60
C ASP A 174 -7.31 22.05 23.28
N LYS A 175 -7.48 23.37 23.27
CA LYS A 175 -6.54 24.33 23.88
C LYS A 175 -6.54 24.20 25.41
N ASP A 176 -7.71 24.18 26.04
CA ASP A 176 -7.84 24.06 27.49
C ASP A 176 -7.32 22.70 27.98
N GLU A 177 -7.66 21.61 27.28
CA GLU A 177 -7.12 20.27 27.58
C GLU A 177 -5.58 20.24 27.49
N MET A 178 -5.00 20.96 26.51
CA MET A 178 -3.55 21.05 26.39
C MET A 178 -2.91 21.86 27.51
N ILE A 179 -3.53 22.97 27.92
CA ILE A 179 -3.05 23.81 29.01
C ILE A 179 -3.12 23.05 30.34
N ASP A 180 -4.22 22.31 30.58
CA ASP A 180 -4.38 21.48 31.77
C ASP A 180 -3.33 20.36 31.86
N LYS A 181 -2.82 19.90 30.72
CA LYS A 181 -1.71 18.92 30.66
C LYS A 181 -0.32 19.57 30.75
N LEU A 182 -0.20 20.87 30.45
CA LEU A 182 1.07 21.60 30.44
C LEU A 182 1.45 22.15 31.83
N LEU A 183 0.48 22.67 32.58
CA LEU A 183 0.67 23.42 33.83
C LEU A 183 0.94 22.58 35.11
N PRO A 184 0.52 21.31 35.27
CA PRO A 184 0.79 20.56 36.49
C PRO A 184 2.28 20.27 36.69
N ASP A 185 2.78 20.46 37.92
CA ASP A 185 4.18 20.16 38.31
C ASP A 185 4.38 18.69 38.75
N ASP A 186 3.34 17.86 38.66
CA ASP A 186 3.22 16.54 39.30
C ASP A 186 4.06 15.40 38.69
N ALA A 187 5.08 15.71 37.88
CA ALA A 187 5.99 14.68 37.39
C ALA A 187 6.96 14.28 38.52
N THR A 188 6.72 13.12 39.13
CA THR A 188 7.54 12.47 40.17
C THR A 188 8.93 12.03 39.70
N ASP A 189 9.35 12.40 38.48
CA ASP A 189 10.61 12.00 37.87
C ASP A 189 11.27 13.25 37.25
N ASN A 190 12.56 13.46 37.51
CA ASN A 190 13.37 14.65 37.14
C ASN A 190 13.58 14.82 35.60
N LYS A 191 12.60 14.48 34.77
CA LYS A 191 12.69 14.52 33.31
C LYS A 191 11.74 15.56 32.72
N ILE A 192 12.23 16.28 31.73
CA ILE A 192 11.47 17.24 30.93
C ILE A 192 10.31 16.51 30.26
N GLY A 193 9.11 17.09 30.37
CA GLY A 193 7.92 16.54 29.73
C GLY A 193 7.83 16.92 28.26
N VAL A 194 7.79 15.93 27.36
CA VAL A 194 7.49 16.13 25.93
C VAL A 194 6.03 15.80 25.65
N ILE A 195 5.30 16.74 25.04
CA ILE A 195 3.91 16.60 24.62
C ILE A 195 3.86 16.65 23.09
N ALA A 196 3.29 15.64 22.45
CA ALA A 196 3.17 15.59 21.00
C ALA A 196 1.74 15.87 20.53
N ILE A 197 1.55 16.80 19.58
CA ILE A 197 0.30 17.03 18.86
C ILE A 197 0.40 16.33 17.51
N VAL A 198 -0.44 15.32 17.29
CA VAL A 198 -0.37 14.44 16.11
C VAL A 198 -1.67 14.52 15.31
N GLY A 199 -1.53 14.57 13.98
CA GLY A 199 -2.67 14.66 13.06
C GLY A 199 -2.25 14.96 11.62
N MET A 200 -3.17 14.79 10.67
CA MET A 200 -2.90 14.97 9.24
C MET A 200 -2.46 16.41 8.88
N GLY A 201 -1.82 16.55 7.72
CA GLY A 201 -1.52 17.87 7.16
C GLY A 201 -2.79 18.71 7.00
N GLY A 202 -2.73 19.99 7.36
CA GLY A 202 -3.87 20.91 7.25
C GLY A 202 -4.91 20.84 8.38
N MET A 203 -4.78 19.94 9.36
CA MET A 203 -5.77 19.83 10.46
C MET A 203 -5.74 20.95 11.51
N GLY A 204 -4.79 21.88 11.42
CA GLY A 204 -4.62 22.97 12.40
C GLY A 204 -3.71 22.63 13.59
N LYS A 205 -2.75 21.69 13.45
CA LYS A 205 -1.79 21.37 14.53
C LYS A 205 -0.93 22.56 14.92
N THR A 206 -0.32 23.22 13.93
CA THR A 206 0.45 24.46 14.12
C THR A 206 -0.43 25.53 14.76
N THR A 207 -1.69 25.66 14.31
CA THR A 207 -2.69 26.58 14.86
C THR A 207 -3.00 26.32 16.32
N LEU A 208 -3.20 25.06 16.71
CA LEU A 208 -3.42 24.69 18.12
C LEU A 208 -2.17 24.98 18.97
N ALA A 209 -0.98 24.64 18.45
CA ALA A 209 0.27 24.93 19.15
C ALA A 209 0.47 26.45 19.33
N GLN A 210 0.14 27.26 18.33
CA GLN A 210 0.18 28.73 18.40
C GLN A 210 -0.81 29.28 19.44
N LEU A 211 -2.05 28.77 19.49
CA LEU A 211 -3.05 29.15 20.49
C LEU A 211 -2.60 28.88 21.92
N VAL A 212 -1.99 27.71 22.14
CA VAL A 212 -1.46 27.32 23.45
C VAL A 212 -0.23 28.16 23.79
N TYR A 213 0.65 28.40 22.82
CA TYR A 213 1.85 29.21 22.97
C TYR A 213 1.52 30.65 23.37
N ASN A 214 0.52 31.28 22.76
CA ASN A 214 0.14 32.67 23.02
C ASN A 214 -0.81 32.84 24.23
N ASP A 215 -1.21 31.76 24.90
CA ASP A 215 -2.14 31.87 26.04
C ASP A 215 -1.49 32.56 27.25
N ASN A 216 -2.22 33.51 27.86
CA ASN A 216 -1.75 34.26 29.01
C ASN A 216 -1.38 33.40 30.22
N ARG A 217 -2.04 32.25 30.43
CA ARG A 217 -1.71 31.31 31.52
C ARG A 217 -0.36 30.67 31.28
N VAL A 218 -0.06 30.30 30.04
CA VAL A 218 1.19 29.68 29.63
C VAL A 218 2.34 30.69 29.69
N GLN A 219 2.16 31.89 29.13
CA GLN A 219 3.18 32.95 29.13
C GLN A 219 3.59 33.39 30.54
N LYS A 220 2.68 33.34 31.53
CA LYS A 220 2.98 33.66 32.93
C LYS A 220 3.63 32.52 33.71
N HIS A 221 3.52 31.29 33.22
CA HIS A 221 3.96 30.09 33.93
C HIS A 221 5.41 29.70 33.62
N PHE A 222 5.93 30.08 32.46
CA PHE A 222 7.28 29.77 32.01
C PHE A 222 8.16 31.03 31.98
N ASP A 223 9.39 30.93 32.50
CA ASP A 223 10.38 32.01 32.48
C ASP A 223 10.93 32.28 31.07
N LEU A 224 10.83 31.27 30.20
CA LEU A 224 11.33 31.32 28.83
C LEU A 224 10.41 30.53 27.92
N VAL A 225 9.98 31.15 26.83
CA VAL A 225 9.11 30.52 25.85
C VAL A 225 9.73 30.73 24.46
N ALA A 226 9.89 29.66 23.68
CA ALA A 226 10.55 29.71 22.38
C ALA A 226 9.82 28.87 21.33
N TRP A 227 9.72 29.41 20.11
CA TRP A 227 9.11 28.75 18.95
C TRP A 227 10.16 28.43 17.90
N VAL A 228 10.18 27.18 17.43
CA VAL A 228 11.12 26.71 16.42
C VAL A 228 10.38 25.88 15.38
N CYS A 229 10.34 26.38 14.14
CA CYS A 229 9.91 25.58 12.99
C CYS A 229 11.08 24.68 12.55
N VAL A 230 10.86 23.37 12.52
CA VAL A 230 11.88 22.43 12.05
C VAL A 230 11.78 22.29 10.53
N SER A 231 12.90 22.48 9.82
CA SER A 231 12.96 22.36 8.37
C SER A 231 12.79 20.91 7.88
N GLU A 232 12.32 20.73 6.65
CA GLU A 232 12.13 19.42 5.99
C GLU A 232 13.41 18.57 5.97
N GLU A 233 14.57 19.20 5.77
CA GLU A 233 15.87 18.59 6.01
C GLU A 233 16.22 18.73 7.49
N PHE A 234 16.13 17.62 8.24
CA PHE A 234 16.58 17.61 9.63
C PHE A 234 18.11 17.70 9.67
N ASP A 235 18.60 18.90 9.96
CA ASP A 235 20.02 19.18 10.23
C ASP A 235 20.16 19.59 11.68
N MET A 236 20.79 18.74 12.49
CA MET A 236 20.97 18.95 13.92
C MET A 236 21.66 20.28 14.23
N PHE A 237 22.61 20.70 13.39
CA PHE A 237 23.30 21.96 13.56
C PHE A 237 22.35 23.14 13.31
N LYS A 238 21.59 23.11 12.21
CA LYS A 238 20.60 24.17 11.91
C LYS A 238 19.53 24.26 12.99
N VAL A 239 18.96 23.13 13.41
CA VAL A 239 17.91 23.09 14.44
C VAL A 239 18.43 23.63 15.77
N THR A 240 19.62 23.19 16.23
CA THR A 240 20.23 23.69 17.48
C THR A 240 20.54 25.19 17.39
N LYS A 241 20.97 25.66 16.23
CA LYS A 241 21.21 27.08 15.96
C LYS A 241 19.92 27.89 16.04
N THR A 242 18.85 27.44 15.38
CA THR A 242 17.53 28.11 15.42
C THR A 242 16.94 28.12 16.82
N ILE A 243 17.14 27.05 17.61
CA ILE A 243 16.76 27.03 19.03
C ILE A 243 17.52 28.09 19.82
N LEU A 244 18.84 28.18 19.65
CA LEU A 244 19.66 29.18 20.35
C LEU A 244 19.21 30.60 19.99
N GLU A 245 18.94 30.87 18.72
CA GLU A 245 18.47 32.16 18.22
C GLU A 245 17.07 32.51 18.76
N ALA A 246 16.17 31.52 18.83
CA ALA A 246 14.84 31.69 19.43
C ALA A 246 14.92 31.96 20.94
N VAL A 247 15.84 31.30 21.66
CA VAL A 247 16.02 31.47 23.12
C VAL A 247 16.74 32.77 23.48
N THR A 248 17.65 33.26 22.63
CA THR A 248 18.47 34.45 22.91
C THR A 248 17.96 35.71 22.25
N SER A 249 17.04 35.60 21.28
CA SER A 249 16.58 36.69 20.41
C SER A 249 17.74 37.45 19.75
N SER A 250 18.86 36.77 19.49
CA SER A 250 20.08 37.34 18.92
C SER A 250 20.71 36.37 17.92
N ASN A 251 21.26 36.90 16.82
CA ASN A 251 21.91 36.09 15.78
C ASN A 251 23.20 35.45 16.29
N SER A 252 23.44 34.20 15.89
CA SER A 252 24.64 33.47 16.28
C SER A 252 25.54 33.16 15.07
N ASP A 253 26.80 33.59 15.14
CA ASP A 253 27.84 33.28 14.13
C ASP A 253 28.61 31.97 14.44
N ILE A 254 28.11 31.18 15.39
CA ILE A 254 28.78 29.97 15.86
C ILE A 254 28.63 28.87 14.81
N LYS A 255 29.76 28.28 14.41
CA LYS A 255 29.85 27.20 13.40
C LYS A 255 30.08 25.82 13.99
N ASP A 256 30.19 25.70 15.31
CA ASP A 256 30.47 24.45 16.02
C ASP A 256 29.27 23.98 16.84
N LEU A 257 28.86 22.72 16.65
CA LEU A 257 27.68 22.15 17.31
C LEU A 257 27.86 22.05 18.83
N ASN A 258 29.06 21.70 19.30
CA ASN A 258 29.32 21.57 20.73
C ASN A 258 29.18 22.93 21.44
N ARG A 259 29.73 24.00 20.85
CA ARG A 259 29.54 25.36 21.37
C ARG A 259 28.09 25.81 21.36
N LEU A 260 27.31 25.49 20.31
CA LEU A 260 25.87 25.77 20.28
C LEU A 260 25.14 25.07 21.43
N GLN A 261 25.39 23.77 21.61
CA GLN A 261 24.75 22.99 22.68
C GLN A 261 25.11 23.49 24.08
N LEU A 262 26.38 23.89 24.31
CA LEU A 262 26.82 24.47 25.57
C LEU A 262 26.11 25.80 25.87
N GLN A 263 25.95 26.66 24.87
CA GLN A 263 25.23 27.92 25.06
C GLN A 263 23.74 27.73 25.30
N VAL A 264 23.08 26.82 24.56
CA VAL A 264 21.69 26.46 24.84
C VAL A 264 21.56 25.96 26.28
N LYS A 265 22.47 25.07 26.71
CA LYS A 265 22.51 24.55 28.07
C LYS A 265 22.62 25.66 29.12
N GLU A 266 23.56 26.59 28.95
CA GLU A 266 23.77 27.73 29.86
C GLU A 266 22.54 28.63 29.95
N ARG A 267 21.84 28.87 28.84
CA ARG A 267 20.66 29.74 28.80
C ARG A 267 19.42 29.14 29.43
N LEU A 268 19.27 27.81 29.34
CA LEU A 268 18.17 27.07 29.93
C LEU A 268 18.43 26.71 31.40
N MET A 269 19.68 26.78 31.85
CA MET A 269 20.07 26.42 33.21
C MET A 269 19.34 27.28 34.25
N GLY A 270 18.63 26.63 35.17
CA GLY A 270 17.92 27.31 36.26
C GLY A 270 16.64 28.05 35.86
N LYS A 271 16.14 27.87 34.63
CA LYS A 271 14.88 28.45 34.15
C LYS A 271 13.82 27.38 33.86
N LYS A 272 12.55 27.72 34.08
CA LYS A 272 11.39 26.94 33.64
C LYS A 272 11.05 27.34 32.21
N PHE A 273 11.25 26.47 31.24
CA PHE A 273 11.06 26.83 29.83
C PHE A 273 9.98 26.01 29.13
N LEU A 274 9.38 26.63 28.10
CA LEU A 274 8.54 26.00 27.10
C LEU A 274 9.19 26.13 25.72
N LEU A 275 9.43 25.00 25.06
CA LEU A 275 9.96 24.97 23.69
C LEU A 275 8.94 24.32 22.76
N VAL A 276 8.53 25.01 21.69
CA VAL A 276 7.69 24.43 20.65
C VAL A 276 8.56 24.07 19.44
N LEU A 277 8.53 22.80 19.07
CA LEU A 277 9.13 22.25 17.85
C LEU A 277 8.01 21.94 16.86
N ASP A 278 7.80 22.83 15.90
CA ASP A 278 6.73 22.70 14.90
C ASP A 278 7.19 21.87 13.68
N ASP A 279 6.30 20.99 13.22
CA ASP A 279 6.39 20.13 12.02
C ASP A 279 7.63 19.21 12.01
N VAL A 280 7.82 18.41 13.06
CA VAL A 280 8.97 17.50 13.18
C VAL A 280 8.76 16.21 12.37
N TRP A 281 9.77 15.84 11.57
CA TRP A 281 9.77 14.65 10.71
C TRP A 281 10.77 13.55 11.09
N ASN A 282 11.75 13.85 11.95
CA ASN A 282 12.84 12.91 12.22
C ASN A 282 12.40 11.77 13.16
N LYS A 283 12.58 10.52 12.70
CA LYS A 283 12.28 9.29 13.46
C LYS A 283 13.49 8.73 14.22
N ASN A 284 14.68 9.30 14.05
CA ASN A 284 15.90 8.77 14.64
C ASN A 284 16.00 9.15 16.12
N TYR A 285 15.83 8.15 16.98
CA TYR A 285 15.98 8.29 18.43
C TYR A 285 17.32 8.89 18.84
N THR A 286 18.41 8.50 18.18
CA THR A 286 19.77 8.95 18.51
C THR A 286 19.93 10.46 18.31
N ASP A 287 19.31 10.99 17.25
CA ASP A 287 19.38 12.42 16.95
C ASP A 287 18.61 13.23 18.00
N TRP A 288 17.44 12.72 18.41
CA TRP A 288 16.69 13.30 19.52
C TRP A 288 17.46 13.22 20.84
N GLU A 289 18.10 12.09 21.14
CA GLU A 289 18.88 11.93 22.36
C GLU A 289 19.99 12.97 22.45
N ILE A 290 20.71 13.22 21.34
CA ILE A 290 21.75 14.25 21.26
C ILE A 290 21.14 15.66 21.40
N LEU A 291 20.05 15.95 20.69
CA LEU A 291 19.36 17.25 20.76
C LEU A 291 18.79 17.53 22.16
N SER A 292 18.40 16.49 22.90
CA SER A 292 17.78 16.62 24.22
C SER A 292 18.78 16.89 25.36
N LYS A 293 20.09 16.67 25.15
CA LYS A 293 21.12 16.83 26.19
C LYS A 293 21.15 18.22 26.85
N PRO A 294 21.10 19.34 26.10
CA PRO A 294 21.11 20.68 26.69
C PRO A 294 19.86 20.95 27.53
N PHE A 295 18.71 20.42 27.11
CA PHE A 295 17.43 20.65 27.76
C PHE A 295 17.40 20.10 29.18
N LYS A 296 18.12 19.00 29.47
CA LYS A 296 18.18 18.36 30.80
C LYS A 296 18.69 19.26 31.93
N SER A 297 19.20 20.44 31.61
CA SER A 297 19.67 21.43 32.59
C SER A 297 18.59 22.41 33.05
N GLY A 298 17.39 22.36 32.47
CA GLY A 298 16.24 23.15 32.92
C GLY A 298 15.66 22.65 34.25
N VAL A 299 14.89 23.51 34.90
CA VAL A 299 14.24 23.16 36.17
C VAL A 299 13.04 22.23 35.94
N GLN A 300 12.64 21.53 37.00
CA GLN A 300 11.44 20.69 37.01
C GLN A 300 10.21 21.51 36.58
N GLY A 301 9.36 20.89 35.79
CA GLY A 301 8.20 21.56 35.19
C GLY A 301 8.46 22.21 33.82
N SER A 302 9.69 22.17 33.28
CA SER A 302 9.95 22.54 31.88
C SER A 302 9.25 21.58 30.90
N ARG A 303 8.78 22.10 29.75
CA ARG A 303 7.97 21.36 28.77
C ARG A 303 8.45 21.59 27.35
N ILE A 304 8.25 20.58 26.49
CA ILE A 304 8.49 20.66 25.05
C ILE A 304 7.21 20.23 24.34
N ILE A 305 6.68 21.07 23.45
CA ILE A 305 5.57 20.73 22.57
C ILE A 305 6.15 20.37 21.20
N VAL A 306 5.73 19.25 20.64
CA VAL A 306 6.11 18.78 19.31
C VAL A 306 4.87 18.68 18.47
N THR A 307 4.83 19.30 17.29
CA THR A 307 3.78 19.01 16.31
C THR A 307 4.34 18.08 15.24
N THR A 308 3.61 17.02 14.90
CA THR A 308 4.04 16.09 13.85
C THR A 308 2.83 15.45 13.17
N ARG A 309 3.05 14.91 11.97
CA ARG A 309 2.06 14.11 11.25
C ARG A 309 2.19 12.62 11.53
N ASP A 310 3.29 12.23 12.18
CA ASP A 310 3.73 10.85 12.28
C ASP A 310 3.81 10.42 13.76
N VAL A 311 3.01 9.41 14.12
CA VAL A 311 2.94 8.90 15.49
C VAL A 311 4.29 8.28 15.93
N ASP A 312 5.09 7.77 15.00
CA ASP A 312 6.41 7.21 15.30
C ASP A 312 7.38 8.30 15.75
N VAL A 313 7.25 9.53 15.24
CA VAL A 313 8.07 10.67 15.67
C VAL A 313 7.76 11.04 17.12
N ALA A 314 6.47 11.08 17.48
CA ALA A 314 6.06 11.30 18.87
C ALA A 314 6.65 10.22 19.81
N SER A 315 6.64 8.96 19.36
CA SER A 315 7.22 7.83 20.09
C SER A 315 8.74 7.92 20.21
N ALA A 316 9.44 8.26 19.12
CA ALA A 316 10.89 8.46 19.08
C ALA A 316 11.33 9.60 20.01
N MET A 317 10.51 10.64 20.14
CA MET A 317 10.77 11.75 21.06
C MET A 317 10.43 11.43 22.52
N ARG A 318 9.92 10.22 22.80
CA ARG A 318 9.45 9.76 24.12
C ARG A 318 8.40 10.71 24.69
N ALA A 319 7.47 11.17 23.85
CA ALA A 319 6.34 11.96 24.29
C ALA A 319 5.54 11.16 25.33
N PHE A 320 5.39 11.72 26.53
CA PHE A 320 4.62 11.07 27.60
C PHE A 320 3.11 11.31 27.43
N ILE A 321 2.75 12.35 26.67
CA ILE A 321 1.39 12.65 26.23
C ILE A 321 1.41 12.81 24.72
N THR A 322 0.46 12.15 24.05
CA THR A 322 0.20 12.35 22.63
C THR A 322 -1.26 12.79 22.46
N HIS A 323 -1.46 14.02 21.98
CA HIS A 323 -2.76 14.61 21.68
C HIS A 323 -3.08 14.38 20.21
N HIS A 324 -4.06 13.52 19.93
CA HIS A 324 -4.53 13.26 18.58
C HIS A 324 -5.58 14.30 18.19
N LEU A 325 -5.22 15.19 17.25
CA LEU A 325 -6.09 16.29 16.85
C LEU A 325 -7.31 15.75 16.07
N LYS A 326 -8.51 16.05 16.55
CA LYS A 326 -9.78 15.62 15.93
C LYS A 326 -10.22 16.57 14.80
N LYS A 327 -11.13 16.08 13.94
CA LYS A 327 -11.84 16.92 12.96
C LYS A 327 -12.71 17.96 13.69
N LEU A 328 -12.91 19.12 13.08
CA LEU A 328 -13.77 20.19 13.61
C LEU A 328 -15.25 19.80 13.55
N GLN A 329 -16.06 20.26 14.50
CA GLN A 329 -17.51 20.05 14.53
C GLN A 329 -18.23 20.89 13.47
N GLU A 330 -19.39 20.43 12.99
CA GLU A 330 -20.11 20.98 11.82
C GLU A 330 -20.18 22.51 11.84
N GLU A 331 -20.72 23.05 12.93
CA GLU A 331 -20.89 24.49 13.13
C GLU A 331 -19.55 25.26 13.18
N ASP A 332 -18.48 24.64 13.68
CA ASP A 332 -17.16 25.27 13.70
C ASP A 332 -16.55 25.39 12.30
N CYS A 333 -16.81 24.42 11.41
CA CYS A 333 -16.38 24.56 10.02
C CYS A 333 -17.26 25.50 9.22
N TRP A 334 -18.56 25.58 9.54
CA TRP A 334 -19.39 26.63 8.95
C TRP A 334 -18.88 28.00 9.35
N SER A 335 -18.60 28.19 10.64
CA SER A 335 -18.04 29.45 11.15
C SER A 335 -16.70 29.81 10.51
N LEU A 336 -15.81 28.82 10.36
CA LEU A 336 -14.52 29.00 9.68
C LEU A 336 -14.70 29.37 8.20
N PHE A 337 -15.56 28.64 7.48
CA PHE A 337 -15.84 28.91 6.06
C PHE A 337 -16.49 30.28 5.88
N ALA A 338 -17.51 30.60 6.68
CA ALA A 338 -18.24 31.85 6.60
C ALA A 338 -17.30 33.04 6.84
N ARG A 339 -16.37 32.93 7.78
CA ARG A 339 -15.36 33.97 8.03
C ARG A 339 -14.42 34.16 6.84
N HIS A 340 -13.89 33.09 6.27
CA HIS A 340 -12.98 33.21 5.12
C HIS A 340 -13.67 33.63 3.83
N ALA A 341 -14.88 33.13 3.58
CA ALA A 341 -15.66 33.41 2.37
C ALA A 341 -16.31 34.80 2.39
N PHE A 342 -16.69 35.30 3.58
CA PHE A 342 -17.50 36.53 3.70
C PHE A 342 -16.85 37.65 4.53
N HIS A 343 -15.62 37.47 5.04
CA HIS A 343 -14.76 38.51 5.65
C HIS A 343 -15.51 39.47 6.60
N ASP A 344 -16.07 38.92 7.69
CA ASP A 344 -16.74 39.68 8.76
C ASP A 344 -17.78 40.72 8.29
N ALA A 345 -18.42 40.50 7.13
CA ALA A 345 -19.57 41.27 6.69
C ALA A 345 -20.78 40.96 7.58
N ASN A 346 -20.85 41.62 8.73
CA ASN A 346 -22.03 41.69 9.54
C ASN A 346 -23.18 42.34 8.75
N SER A 347 -24.31 41.65 8.78
CA SER A 347 -25.66 42.05 8.34
C SER A 347 -25.96 41.92 6.84
N TYR A 348 -27.01 41.11 6.59
CA TYR A 348 -27.73 40.84 5.33
C TYR A 348 -27.24 39.61 4.55
N MET A 349 -27.27 38.46 5.23
CA MET A 349 -27.30 37.13 4.60
C MET A 349 -28.53 37.03 3.69
N HIS A 350 -28.31 36.95 2.38
CA HIS A 350 -29.26 36.28 1.50
C HIS A 350 -29.30 34.81 1.92
N SER A 351 -30.47 34.30 2.36
CA SER A 351 -30.64 32.90 2.83
C SER A 351 -30.11 31.87 1.83
N ASP A 352 -30.10 32.23 0.56
CA ASP A 352 -29.69 31.39 -0.55
C ASP A 352 -28.17 31.07 -0.53
N PHE A 353 -27.33 31.98 -0.05
CA PHE A 353 -25.87 31.75 0.07
C PHE A 353 -25.47 31.04 1.35
N GLU A 354 -26.26 31.17 2.43
CA GLU A 354 -26.06 30.37 3.64
C GLU A 354 -26.36 28.90 3.36
N GLU A 355 -27.47 28.60 2.67
CA GLU A 355 -27.80 27.23 2.29
C GLU A 355 -26.75 26.62 1.34
N LEU A 356 -26.29 27.40 0.35
CA LEU A 356 -25.21 26.97 -0.56
C LEU A 356 -23.88 26.79 0.18
N GLY A 357 -23.53 27.72 1.07
CA GLY A 357 -22.31 27.68 1.85
C GLY A 357 -22.29 26.51 2.83
N ARG A 358 -23.39 26.22 3.52
CA ARG A 358 -23.51 25.05 4.40
C ARG A 358 -23.39 23.77 3.59
N LYS A 359 -24.00 23.69 2.41
CA LYS A 359 -23.78 22.59 1.45
C LYS A 359 -22.31 22.47 1.03
N ILE A 360 -21.57 23.57 0.87
CA ILE A 360 -20.12 23.53 0.58
C ILE A 360 -19.33 23.00 1.79
N VAL A 361 -19.65 23.43 2.99
CA VAL A 361 -19.00 22.97 4.22
C VAL A 361 -19.30 21.50 4.51
N GLU A 362 -20.53 21.06 4.28
CA GLU A 362 -20.95 19.66 4.35
C GLU A 362 -20.19 18.81 3.32
N LYS A 363 -20.00 19.33 2.09
CA LYS A 363 -19.13 18.72 1.06
C LYS A 363 -17.65 18.67 1.46
N CYS A 364 -17.17 19.60 2.26
CA CYS A 364 -15.81 19.56 2.83
C CYS A 364 -15.69 18.61 4.03
N LYS A 365 -16.81 18.02 4.50
CA LYS A 365 -16.88 17.22 5.72
C LYS A 365 -17.33 15.78 5.57
N VAL A 366 -18.23 15.44 4.65
CA VAL A 366 -19.01 14.20 4.77
C VAL A 366 -18.99 13.27 3.54
N ASP A 367 -18.99 12.00 3.94
CA ASP A 367 -19.17 10.69 3.29
C ASP A 367 -20.57 10.53 2.60
N VAL A 368 -20.51 10.35 1.29
CA VAL A 368 -21.33 9.61 0.29
C VAL A 368 -22.86 9.73 0.15
N SER A 369 -23.76 9.90 1.12
CA SER A 369 -25.20 9.62 0.80
C SER A 369 -25.94 10.62 -0.13
N GLU A 370 -25.35 11.76 -0.48
CA GLU A 370 -25.94 12.75 -1.41
C GLU A 370 -25.10 13.06 -2.66
N TRP A 371 -24.03 12.30 -2.91
CA TRP A 371 -23.11 12.56 -4.03
C TRP A 371 -23.74 12.37 -5.42
N ASP A 372 -24.79 11.56 -5.56
CA ASP A 372 -25.42 11.23 -6.86
C ASP A 372 -26.14 12.44 -7.50
N LYS A 373 -26.57 13.41 -6.67
CA LYS A 373 -27.18 14.66 -7.17
C LYS A 373 -26.15 15.75 -7.45
N VAL A 374 -24.98 15.69 -6.81
CA VAL A 374 -23.92 16.71 -6.91
C VAL A 374 -22.93 16.40 -8.03
N LEU A 375 -22.65 15.12 -8.30
CA LEU A 375 -21.82 14.67 -9.42
C LEU A 375 -22.41 15.12 -10.79
N ASN A 376 -23.71 15.37 -10.81
CA ASN A 376 -24.46 15.88 -11.97
C ASN A 376 -24.60 17.42 -12.01
N SER A 377 -23.94 18.17 -11.12
CA SER A 377 -23.95 19.64 -11.13
C SER A 377 -22.72 20.22 -11.82
N GLU A 378 -22.94 21.08 -12.83
CA GLU A 378 -21.96 21.71 -13.74
C GLU A 378 -20.91 22.63 -13.06
N ILE A 379 -20.81 22.64 -11.73
CA ILE A 379 -19.94 23.55 -10.97
C ILE A 379 -18.48 23.04 -10.94
N TRP A 380 -18.27 21.73 -11.11
CA TRP A 380 -16.94 21.10 -11.05
C TRP A 380 -16.37 20.70 -12.41
N SER A 381 -17.08 20.96 -13.51
CA SER A 381 -16.56 20.77 -14.88
C SER A 381 -15.70 21.95 -15.31
N LEU A 382 -14.71 22.31 -14.49
CA LEU A 382 -13.58 23.11 -14.93
C LEU A 382 -12.47 22.14 -15.34
N SER A 383 -12.09 22.31 -16.60
CA SER A 383 -11.06 21.62 -17.39
C SER A 383 -9.88 21.04 -16.61
N ASP A 384 -9.35 19.94 -17.16
CA ASP A 384 -8.16 19.12 -16.83
C ASP A 384 -6.82 19.84 -16.46
N GLU A 385 -6.81 21.14 -16.19
CA GLU A 385 -5.58 21.91 -15.94
C GLU A 385 -5.29 22.21 -14.46
N GLU A 386 -6.24 22.06 -13.52
CA GLU A 386 -5.96 22.40 -12.12
C GLU A 386 -6.58 21.42 -11.09
N ILE A 387 -6.10 20.18 -11.06
CA ILE A 387 -6.11 19.46 -9.77
C ILE A 387 -5.03 20.12 -8.90
N GLN A 388 -5.38 21.21 -8.21
CA GLN A 388 -4.52 21.77 -7.15
C GLN A 388 -4.46 20.76 -6.00
N ILE A 389 -3.65 19.71 -6.16
CA ILE A 389 -3.26 18.82 -5.07
C ILE A 389 -2.68 19.71 -3.99
N LEU A 390 -3.29 19.68 -2.81
CA LEU A 390 -2.79 20.43 -1.66
C LEU A 390 -1.28 20.18 -1.52
N PRO A 391 -0.44 21.22 -1.58
CA PRO A 391 1.02 21.08 -1.48
C PRO A 391 1.45 20.23 -0.28
N ALA A 392 0.70 20.30 0.82
CA ALA A 392 0.90 19.50 2.02
C ALA A 392 0.72 17.98 1.82
N LEU A 393 -0.20 17.55 0.95
CA LEU A 393 -0.43 16.13 0.63
C LEU A 393 0.64 15.62 -0.33
N ARG A 394 1.02 16.44 -1.32
CA ARG A 394 2.12 16.14 -2.25
C ARG A 394 3.44 15.91 -1.50
N LEU A 395 3.72 16.73 -0.49
CA LEU A 395 4.90 16.56 0.36
C LEU A 395 4.89 15.21 1.09
N SER A 396 3.74 14.81 1.62
CA SER A 396 3.58 13.53 2.33
C SER A 396 3.86 12.34 1.41
N TYR A 397 3.50 12.44 0.13
CA TYR A 397 3.85 11.46 -0.89
C TYR A 397 5.32 11.54 -1.33
N LYS A 398 5.91 12.75 -1.44
CA LYS A 398 7.32 12.92 -1.82
C LYS A 398 8.27 12.19 -0.87
N HIS A 399 8.00 12.25 0.44
CA HIS A 399 8.78 11.57 1.47
C HIS A 399 8.42 10.09 1.67
N LEU A 400 7.52 9.54 0.86
CA LEU A 400 7.24 8.11 0.88
C LEU A 400 8.42 7.35 0.23
N PRO A 401 8.89 6.24 0.83
CA PRO A 401 9.91 5.41 0.20
C PRO A 401 9.47 4.95 -1.20
N SER A 402 10.42 4.91 -2.13
CA SER A 402 10.17 4.62 -3.56
C SER A 402 9.42 3.30 -3.76
N TYR A 403 9.74 2.27 -2.98
CA TYR A 403 9.09 0.96 -3.04
C TYR A 403 7.62 0.97 -2.59
N ILE A 404 7.21 1.91 -1.71
CA ILE A 404 5.81 2.04 -1.27
C ILE A 404 5.00 2.92 -2.23
N LYS A 405 5.64 3.86 -2.94
CA LYS A 405 4.94 4.77 -3.89
C LYS A 405 4.11 4.03 -4.93
N ARG A 406 4.58 2.89 -5.44
CA ARG A 406 3.80 2.05 -6.37
C ARG A 406 2.61 1.37 -5.69
N CYS A 407 2.78 0.88 -4.48
CA CYS A 407 1.69 0.31 -3.68
C CYS A 407 0.60 1.36 -3.43
N PHE A 408 1.00 2.60 -3.10
CA PHE A 408 0.10 3.73 -2.96
C PHE A 408 -0.62 4.09 -4.27
N ALA A 409 0.11 4.23 -5.38
CA ALA A 409 -0.45 4.53 -6.69
C ALA A 409 -1.46 3.46 -7.15
N TYR A 410 -1.17 2.18 -6.89
CA TYR A 410 -2.07 1.07 -7.17
C TYR A 410 -3.41 1.18 -6.44
N CYS A 411 -3.43 1.80 -5.26
CA CYS A 411 -4.68 1.96 -4.49
C CYS A 411 -5.66 2.96 -5.13
N SER A 412 -5.28 3.66 -6.20
CA SER A 412 -6.20 4.45 -7.03
C SER A 412 -7.31 3.62 -7.69
N ILE A 413 -7.14 2.29 -7.75
CA ILE A 413 -8.19 1.37 -8.20
C ILE A 413 -9.42 1.39 -7.29
N PHE A 414 -9.29 1.82 -6.04
CA PHE A 414 -10.44 1.88 -5.15
C PHE A 414 -11.24 3.17 -5.37
N PRO A 415 -12.58 3.10 -5.32
CA PRO A 415 -13.42 4.28 -5.31
C PRO A 415 -13.16 5.10 -4.04
N LYS A 416 -13.64 6.34 -4.08
CA LYS A 416 -13.68 7.20 -2.89
C LYS A 416 -14.49 6.50 -1.79
N ASP A 417 -14.03 6.63 -0.55
CA ASP A 417 -14.62 6.01 0.65
C ASP A 417 -14.76 4.47 0.64
N TYR A 418 -14.10 3.78 -0.30
CA TYR A 418 -14.12 2.33 -0.32
C TYR A 418 -13.42 1.74 0.90
N CYS A 419 -14.17 0.99 1.70
CA CYS A 419 -13.60 0.19 2.77
C CYS A 419 -12.91 -1.05 2.20
N PHE A 420 -11.60 -1.14 2.39
CA PHE A 420 -10.81 -2.30 1.98
C PHE A 420 -10.17 -3.00 3.19
N ASN A 421 -10.02 -4.32 3.05
CA ASN A 421 -9.35 -5.13 4.06
C ASN A 421 -7.83 -5.13 3.85
N LYS A 422 -7.07 -5.02 4.94
CA LYS A 422 -5.60 -5.03 4.93
C LYS A 422 -5.03 -6.25 4.19
N ASN A 423 -5.48 -7.46 4.54
CA ASN A 423 -4.93 -8.69 3.98
C ASN A 423 -5.29 -8.83 2.50
N GLU A 424 -6.50 -8.42 2.11
CA GLU A 424 -6.91 -8.41 0.69
C GLU A 424 -6.01 -7.50 -0.14
N LEU A 425 -5.72 -6.28 0.33
CA LEU A 425 -4.82 -5.35 -0.36
C LEU A 425 -3.38 -5.89 -0.48
N ILE A 426 -2.85 -6.51 0.58
CA ILE A 426 -1.52 -7.13 0.54
C ILE A 426 -1.45 -8.22 -0.53
N LEU A 427 -2.48 -9.07 -0.64
CA LEU A 427 -2.54 -10.11 -1.67
C LEU A 427 -2.58 -9.53 -3.09
N LEU A 428 -3.23 -8.38 -3.29
CA LEU A 428 -3.23 -7.66 -4.56
C LEU A 428 -1.84 -7.09 -4.88
N TRP A 429 -1.16 -6.47 -3.92
CA TRP A 429 0.22 -5.97 -4.09
C TRP A 429 1.20 -7.10 -4.39
N MET A 430 1.04 -8.26 -3.76
CA MET A 430 1.82 -9.46 -4.05
C MET A 430 1.62 -9.92 -5.50
N ALA A 431 0.36 -10.02 -5.93
CA ALA A 431 0.02 -10.48 -7.26
C ALA A 431 0.55 -9.52 -8.35
N GLU A 432 0.47 -8.21 -8.13
CA GLU A 432 1.04 -7.24 -9.05
C GLU A 432 2.58 -7.20 -9.03
N GLY A 433 3.23 -7.83 -8.04
CA GLY A 433 4.69 -7.85 -7.90
C GLY A 433 5.24 -6.52 -7.38
N LEU A 434 4.49 -5.84 -6.52
CA LEU A 434 4.86 -4.54 -5.93
C LEU A 434 5.69 -4.67 -4.65
N LEU A 435 5.76 -5.87 -4.08
CA LEU A 435 6.53 -6.16 -2.87
C LEU A 435 7.92 -6.66 -3.24
N HIS A 436 8.94 -6.21 -2.51
CA HIS A 436 10.33 -6.58 -2.74
C HIS A 436 10.70 -7.76 -1.83
N GLU A 437 11.10 -8.88 -2.42
CA GLU A 437 11.56 -10.03 -1.64
C GLU A 437 12.85 -9.69 -0.88
N THR A 438 12.89 -10.02 0.41
CA THR A 438 14.08 -9.92 1.25
C THR A 438 14.34 -11.28 1.90
N GLU A 439 15.61 -11.62 2.15
CA GLU A 439 15.98 -12.97 2.64
C GLU A 439 15.32 -13.36 3.97
N ASN A 440 14.91 -12.37 4.77
CA ASN A 440 14.50 -12.58 6.17
C ASN A 440 12.99 -12.46 6.44
N LYS A 441 12.17 -12.05 5.47
CA LYS A 441 10.73 -11.82 5.67
C LYS A 441 9.90 -12.42 4.55
N THR A 442 8.69 -12.88 4.88
CA THR A 442 7.73 -13.31 3.85
C THR A 442 7.12 -12.09 3.14
N MET A 443 6.58 -12.30 1.94
CA MET A 443 5.93 -11.25 1.17
C MET A 443 4.73 -10.62 1.90
N GLU A 444 4.01 -11.43 2.68
CA GLU A 444 2.89 -11.00 3.51
C GLU A 444 3.36 -10.08 4.65
N GLU A 445 4.51 -10.39 5.27
CA GLU A 445 5.14 -9.58 6.31
C GLU A 445 5.63 -8.24 5.73
N ILE A 446 6.30 -8.28 4.57
CA ILE A 446 6.75 -7.08 3.84
C ILE A 446 5.55 -6.19 3.46
N GLY A 447 4.49 -6.78 2.92
CA GLY A 447 3.25 -6.06 2.61
C GLY A 447 2.60 -5.48 3.86
N GLY A 448 2.67 -6.19 4.98
CA GLY A 448 2.25 -5.72 6.29
C GLY A 448 3.01 -4.47 6.74
N ASP A 449 4.33 -4.45 6.60
CA ASP A 449 5.18 -3.30 6.93
C ASP A 449 4.87 -2.09 6.03
N TYR A 450 4.68 -2.31 4.73
CA TYR A 450 4.32 -1.25 3.78
C TYR A 450 2.95 -0.66 4.13
N PHE A 451 1.99 -1.52 4.47
CA PHE A 451 0.65 -1.11 4.89
C PHE A 451 0.70 -0.26 6.17
N VAL A 452 1.43 -0.72 7.19
CA VAL A 452 1.59 0.01 8.46
C VAL A 452 2.23 1.37 8.22
N THR A 453 3.18 1.45 7.29
CA THR A 453 3.82 2.71 6.91
C THR A 453 2.86 3.71 6.25
N LEU A 454 1.89 3.24 5.46
CA LEU A 454 0.84 4.09 4.88
C LEU A 454 -0.17 4.55 5.94
N VAL A 455 -0.49 3.69 6.91
CA VAL A 455 -1.34 4.03 8.06
C VAL A 455 -0.65 5.04 8.98
N SER A 456 0.63 4.85 9.32
CA SER A 456 1.37 5.74 10.24
C SER A 456 1.57 7.14 9.65
N ARG A 457 1.68 7.24 8.32
CA ARG A 457 1.68 8.51 7.58
C ARG A 457 0.28 9.08 7.33
N SER A 458 -0.75 8.49 7.93
CA SER A 458 -2.14 8.94 7.82
C SER A 458 -2.67 8.97 6.37
N LEU A 459 -2.09 8.17 5.47
CA LEU A 459 -2.60 8.01 4.10
C LEU A 459 -3.79 7.03 4.09
N PHE A 460 -3.77 6.04 4.99
CA PHE A 460 -4.91 5.17 5.29
C PHE A 460 -5.46 5.46 6.68
N GLN A 461 -6.77 5.40 6.81
CA GLN A 461 -7.49 5.58 8.06
C GLN A 461 -8.19 4.28 8.45
N LYS A 462 -8.22 3.97 9.75
CA LYS A 462 -9.00 2.83 10.25
C LYS A 462 -10.49 3.18 10.20
N SER A 463 -11.33 2.26 9.72
CA SER A 463 -12.78 2.46 9.72
C SER A 463 -13.33 2.49 11.14
N SER A 464 -14.34 3.33 11.36
CA SER A 464 -15.08 3.40 12.64
C SER A 464 -16.06 2.23 12.81
N GLU A 465 -16.47 1.58 11.72
CA GLU A 465 -17.52 0.55 11.75
C GLU A 465 -16.98 -0.88 11.88
N ASP A 466 -15.76 -1.13 11.37
CA ASP A 466 -15.15 -2.46 11.37
C ASP A 466 -13.66 -2.35 11.69
N GLU A 467 -13.24 -3.01 12.77
CA GLU A 467 -11.84 -3.01 13.23
C GLU A 467 -10.86 -3.57 12.19
N PHE A 468 -11.32 -4.33 11.20
CA PHE A 468 -10.49 -4.97 10.19
C PHE A 468 -10.44 -4.20 8.85
N ASN A 469 -11.23 -3.13 8.70
CA ASN A 469 -11.30 -2.36 7.46
C ASN A 469 -10.64 -0.99 7.57
N PHE A 470 -10.15 -0.52 6.43
CA PHE A 470 -9.47 0.75 6.28
C PHE A 470 -10.08 1.51 5.11
N LEU A 471 -9.98 2.84 5.16
CA LEU A 471 -10.45 3.75 4.14
C LEU A 471 -9.34 4.70 3.72
N MET A 472 -9.42 5.15 2.47
CA MET A 472 -8.55 6.19 1.94
C MET A 472 -9.38 7.46 1.75
N HIS A 473 -9.00 8.52 2.47
CA HIS A 473 -9.69 9.80 2.36
C HIS A 473 -9.66 10.33 0.91
N ASP A 474 -10.71 11.02 0.48
CA ASP A 474 -10.88 11.52 -0.88
C ASP A 474 -9.69 12.26 -1.47
N LEU A 475 -9.15 13.25 -0.74
CA LEU A 475 -7.97 13.98 -1.18
C LEU A 475 -6.73 13.08 -1.37
N ILE A 476 -6.63 11.99 -0.59
CA ILE A 476 -5.58 10.99 -0.75
C ILE A 476 -5.88 10.08 -1.94
N ASN A 477 -7.15 9.74 -2.18
CA ASN A 477 -7.60 9.01 -3.37
C ASN A 477 -7.30 9.79 -4.64
N ASP A 478 -7.55 11.10 -4.65
CA ASP A 478 -7.26 11.97 -5.79
C ASP A 478 -5.75 12.14 -6.00
N LEU A 479 -4.95 12.18 -4.93
CA LEU A 479 -3.50 12.08 -5.02
C LEU A 479 -3.05 10.74 -5.62
N ALA A 480 -3.62 9.62 -5.19
CA ALA A 480 -3.31 8.30 -5.73
C ALA A 480 -3.66 8.21 -7.23
N LYS A 481 -4.80 8.76 -7.65
CA LYS A 481 -5.18 8.87 -9.07
C LYS A 481 -4.21 9.72 -9.87
N PHE A 482 -3.83 10.89 -9.34
CA PHE A 482 -2.85 11.76 -10.00
C PHE A 482 -1.52 11.04 -10.22
N VAL A 483 -1.03 10.34 -9.19
CA VAL A 483 0.22 9.56 -9.28
C VAL A 483 0.09 8.41 -10.27
N SER A 484 -1.06 7.71 -10.25
CA SER A 484 -1.35 6.60 -11.15
C SER A 484 -1.57 7.04 -12.60
N GLY A 485 -2.00 8.26 -12.86
CA GLY A 485 -2.26 8.78 -14.20
C GLY A 485 -3.19 7.89 -15.02
N GLU A 486 -2.88 7.75 -16.31
CA GLU A 486 -3.66 6.97 -17.30
C GLU A 486 -3.56 5.44 -17.12
N PHE A 487 -2.83 4.96 -16.11
CA PHE A 487 -2.59 3.51 -15.91
C PHE A 487 -3.71 2.80 -15.14
N THR A 488 -4.56 3.56 -14.46
CA THR A 488 -5.70 3.03 -13.70
C THR A 488 -6.99 3.62 -14.24
N PHE A 489 -7.96 2.77 -14.48
CA PHE A 489 -9.29 3.15 -14.93
C PHE A 489 -10.34 2.54 -14.02
N ARG A 490 -11.31 3.35 -13.57
CA ARG A 490 -12.45 2.88 -12.78
C ARG A 490 -13.67 2.93 -13.68
N LEU A 491 -14.31 1.79 -13.87
CA LEU A 491 -15.51 1.71 -14.67
C LEU A 491 -16.70 2.20 -13.82
N GLU A 492 -17.18 3.41 -14.12
CA GLU A 492 -18.34 4.02 -13.45
C GLU A 492 -19.61 3.86 -14.31
N ALA A 493 -20.80 4.03 -13.73
CA ALA A 493 -22.05 3.66 -14.38
C ALA A 493 -22.33 4.46 -15.68
N ASP A 494 -21.87 5.71 -15.76
CA ASP A 494 -22.20 6.65 -16.84
C ASP A 494 -20.96 7.26 -17.52
N SER A 495 -19.78 6.68 -17.33
CA SER A 495 -18.54 7.23 -17.90
C SER A 495 -18.44 7.01 -19.42
N SER A 496 -18.43 8.12 -20.17
CA SER A 496 -18.09 8.19 -21.60
C SER A 496 -16.58 8.09 -21.89
N HIS A 497 -15.76 8.00 -20.84
CA HIS A 497 -14.30 7.99 -20.94
C HIS A 497 -13.78 6.69 -21.56
N GLN A 498 -12.86 6.84 -22.51
CA GLN A 498 -12.26 5.75 -23.26
C GLN A 498 -11.16 5.08 -22.44
N ILE A 499 -11.22 3.76 -22.34
CA ILE A 499 -10.10 2.95 -21.88
C ILE A 499 -8.96 3.14 -22.88
N VAL A 500 -7.88 3.77 -22.45
CA VAL A 500 -6.70 3.97 -23.30
C VAL A 500 -5.80 2.74 -23.28
N ASN A 501 -5.03 2.53 -24.35
CA ASN A 501 -4.12 1.38 -24.50
C ASN A 501 -3.08 1.26 -23.36
N LYS A 502 -2.79 2.35 -22.64
CA LYS A 502 -1.88 2.35 -21.48
C LYS A 502 -2.49 1.78 -20.19
N THR A 503 -3.80 1.61 -20.13
CA THR A 503 -4.52 1.16 -18.93
C THR A 503 -4.03 -0.22 -18.49
N ARG A 504 -3.53 -0.32 -17.25
CA ARG A 504 -3.04 -1.58 -16.65
C ARG A 504 -3.97 -2.12 -15.58
N HIS A 505 -4.70 -1.24 -14.90
CA HIS A 505 -5.55 -1.65 -13.79
C HIS A 505 -6.96 -1.15 -14.00
N VAL A 506 -7.91 -2.07 -14.06
CA VAL A 506 -9.33 -1.77 -14.11
C VAL A 506 -10.01 -2.28 -12.86
N SER A 507 -10.78 -1.40 -12.24
CA SER A 507 -11.73 -1.79 -11.19
C SER A 507 -13.15 -1.40 -11.58
N TYR A 508 -14.11 -2.10 -10.99
CA TYR A 508 -15.52 -1.88 -11.24
C TYR A 508 -16.33 -2.08 -9.96
N VAL A 509 -17.21 -1.13 -9.65
CA VAL A 509 -18.21 -1.26 -8.57
C VAL A 509 -19.50 -1.80 -9.16
N ARG A 510 -19.97 -2.93 -8.64
CA ARG A 510 -21.18 -3.59 -9.12
C ARG A 510 -22.43 -2.74 -8.86
N THR A 511 -23.29 -2.65 -9.87
CA THR A 511 -24.60 -1.98 -9.82
C THR A 511 -25.74 -2.98 -10.05
N ASP A 512 -26.96 -2.66 -9.60
CA ASP A 512 -28.12 -3.57 -9.66
C ASP A 512 -28.54 -3.98 -11.08
N TYR A 513 -28.26 -3.14 -12.07
CA TYR A 513 -28.55 -3.38 -13.49
C TYR A 513 -27.27 -3.29 -14.34
N GLU A 514 -26.70 -4.43 -14.73
CA GLU A 514 -25.50 -4.47 -15.57
C GLU A 514 -25.86 -4.49 -17.07
N ASN A 515 -25.41 -3.47 -17.82
CA ASN A 515 -25.45 -3.46 -19.28
C ASN A 515 -24.07 -3.86 -19.83
N PHE A 516 -24.02 -4.94 -20.62
CA PHE A 516 -22.78 -5.47 -21.21
C PHE A 516 -22.01 -4.47 -22.07
N LYS A 517 -22.69 -3.47 -22.66
CA LYS A 517 -22.03 -2.42 -23.45
C LYS A 517 -20.95 -1.67 -22.66
N LYS A 518 -21.04 -1.62 -21.33
CA LYS A 518 -20.05 -0.99 -20.45
C LYS A 518 -18.68 -1.69 -20.47
N PHE A 519 -18.63 -2.96 -20.88
CA PHE A 519 -17.38 -3.73 -20.95
C PHE A 519 -16.76 -3.76 -22.36
N GLU A 520 -17.41 -3.16 -23.37
CA GLU A 520 -16.86 -3.05 -24.73
C GLU A 520 -15.49 -2.33 -24.75
N PRO A 521 -15.26 -1.25 -23.98
CA PRO A 521 -13.95 -0.59 -23.94
C PRO A 521 -12.80 -1.49 -23.47
N LEU A 522 -13.09 -2.58 -22.74
CA LEU A 522 -12.04 -3.51 -22.29
C LEU A 522 -11.38 -4.28 -23.44
N GLN A 523 -12.01 -4.32 -24.61
CA GLN A 523 -11.41 -4.93 -25.80
C GLN A 523 -10.14 -4.17 -26.24
N GLU A 524 -10.02 -2.89 -25.91
CA GLU A 524 -8.85 -2.06 -26.26
C GLU A 524 -7.71 -2.22 -25.24
N ALA A 525 -8.01 -2.68 -24.01
CA ALA A 525 -7.03 -2.91 -22.94
C ALA A 525 -6.28 -4.26 -23.06
N THR A 526 -5.54 -4.45 -24.16
CA THR A 526 -4.77 -5.69 -24.39
C THR A 526 -3.64 -5.93 -23.38
N GLN A 527 -3.23 -4.86 -22.67
CA GLN A 527 -2.14 -4.85 -21.70
C GLN A 527 -2.60 -4.85 -20.24
N LEU A 528 -3.88 -5.18 -20.01
CA LEU A 528 -4.49 -5.20 -18.68
C LEU A 528 -3.82 -6.23 -17.75
N ARG A 529 -3.49 -5.79 -16.53
CA ARG A 529 -2.90 -6.58 -15.44
C ARG A 529 -3.88 -6.86 -14.32
N THR A 530 -4.73 -5.91 -13.98
CA THR A 530 -5.77 -6.07 -12.96
C THR A 530 -7.16 -5.91 -13.58
N PHE A 531 -8.05 -6.88 -13.32
CA PHE A 531 -9.49 -6.71 -13.43
C PHE A 531 -10.14 -7.06 -12.09
N LEU A 532 -10.52 -6.02 -11.34
CA LEU A 532 -10.99 -6.13 -9.96
C LEU A 532 -12.47 -5.73 -9.85
N VAL A 533 -13.32 -6.71 -9.56
CA VAL A 533 -14.73 -6.45 -9.25
C VAL A 533 -14.87 -6.22 -7.75
N LEU A 534 -15.23 -4.99 -7.39
CA LEU A 534 -15.33 -4.54 -6.01
C LEU A 534 -16.65 -4.97 -5.37
N LYS A 535 -16.62 -5.10 -4.04
CA LYS A 535 -17.79 -5.47 -3.25
C LYS A 535 -18.80 -4.32 -3.32
N SER A 536 -20.08 -4.68 -3.41
CA SER A 536 -21.24 -3.79 -3.36
C SER A 536 -22.22 -4.41 -2.38
N SER A 537 -23.04 -3.60 -1.73
CA SER A 537 -24.03 -4.00 -0.72
C SER A 537 -25.12 -4.91 -1.31
N THR A 538 -25.27 -4.97 -2.64
CA THR A 538 -26.32 -5.76 -3.30
C THR A 538 -25.79 -7.00 -4.06
N PRO A 539 -26.52 -8.13 -4.02
CA PRO A 539 -26.24 -9.30 -4.87
C PRO A 539 -26.60 -9.02 -6.35
N CYS A 540 -25.65 -9.19 -7.28
CA CYS A 540 -25.88 -8.88 -8.71
C CYS A 540 -26.66 -9.98 -9.42
N LEU A 541 -27.90 -9.71 -9.86
CA LEU A 541 -28.85 -10.69 -10.42
C LEU A 541 -28.56 -11.23 -11.84
N TYR A 542 -27.46 -10.90 -12.52
CA TYR A 542 -27.23 -11.23 -13.93
C TYR A 542 -25.98 -12.08 -14.24
N THR A 543 -25.98 -12.68 -15.44
CA THR A 543 -25.06 -13.75 -15.86
C THR A 543 -23.77 -13.23 -16.51
N THR A 544 -22.61 -13.44 -15.90
CA THR A 544 -21.26 -13.28 -16.49
C THR A 544 -20.93 -14.21 -17.66
N LYS A 545 -21.91 -15.01 -18.12
CA LYS A 545 -21.74 -15.96 -19.23
C LYS A 545 -21.20 -15.28 -20.50
N ARG A 546 -21.60 -14.04 -20.82
CA ARG A 546 -21.07 -13.31 -21.99
C ARG A 546 -19.64 -12.79 -21.77
N LEU A 547 -19.31 -12.24 -20.61
CA LEU A 547 -17.96 -11.74 -20.32
C LEU A 547 -16.88 -12.84 -20.43
N LEU A 548 -17.26 -14.07 -20.05
CA LEU A 548 -16.40 -15.26 -20.11
C LEU A 548 -16.45 -16.02 -21.46
N ARG A 549 -17.59 -15.99 -22.17
CA ARG A 549 -17.82 -16.71 -23.45
C ARG A 549 -17.52 -15.87 -24.70
N ASP A 550 -17.70 -14.55 -24.65
CA ASP A 550 -17.62 -13.64 -25.80
C ASP A 550 -16.20 -13.08 -26.05
N GLY A 551 -15.16 -13.58 -25.35
CA GLY A 551 -13.77 -13.48 -25.83
C GLY A 551 -12.81 -12.51 -25.12
N LEU A 552 -13.19 -11.85 -24.02
CA LEU A 552 -12.29 -10.92 -23.30
C LEU A 552 -11.13 -11.62 -22.57
N LEU A 553 -11.37 -12.76 -21.92
CA LEU A 553 -10.32 -13.48 -21.18
C LEU A 553 -9.10 -13.88 -22.04
N PRO A 554 -9.26 -14.41 -23.27
CA PRO A 554 -8.14 -14.66 -24.18
C PRO A 554 -7.35 -13.41 -24.60
N MET A 555 -7.92 -12.21 -24.47
CA MET A 555 -7.26 -10.95 -24.87
C MET A 555 -6.29 -10.44 -23.79
N PHE A 556 -6.52 -10.79 -22.52
CA PHE A 556 -5.71 -10.32 -21.39
C PHE A 556 -4.47 -11.17 -21.18
N SER A 557 -3.53 -11.06 -22.12
CA SER A 557 -2.26 -11.79 -22.09
C SER A 557 -1.34 -11.42 -20.92
N CYS A 558 -1.56 -10.26 -20.29
CA CYS A 558 -0.76 -9.72 -19.19
C CYS A 558 -1.47 -9.76 -17.83
N LEU A 559 -2.65 -10.39 -17.74
CA LEU A 559 -3.48 -10.33 -16.52
C LEU A 559 -2.82 -11.08 -15.36
N ARG A 560 -2.65 -10.39 -14.23
CA ARG A 560 -2.09 -10.88 -12.96
C ARG A 560 -3.17 -11.05 -11.90
N VAL A 561 -4.17 -10.16 -11.88
CA VAL A 561 -5.27 -10.17 -10.92
C VAL A 561 -6.61 -10.27 -11.65
N LEU A 562 -7.39 -11.30 -11.31
CA LEU A 562 -8.76 -11.48 -11.76
C LEU A 562 -9.68 -11.73 -10.56
N SER A 563 -10.61 -10.80 -10.31
CA SER A 563 -11.69 -11.01 -9.33
C SER A 563 -13.04 -11.03 -10.00
N LEU A 564 -13.76 -12.13 -9.79
CA LEU A 564 -15.13 -12.39 -10.22
C LEU A 564 -16.00 -12.76 -9.01
N SER A 565 -15.71 -12.16 -7.86
CA SER A 565 -16.46 -12.41 -6.62
C SER A 565 -17.93 -11.97 -6.75
N ASN A 566 -18.83 -12.63 -6.02
CA ASN A 566 -20.26 -12.27 -5.90
C ASN A 566 -21.09 -12.31 -7.18
N TYR A 567 -20.59 -12.93 -8.26
CA TYR A 567 -21.40 -13.26 -9.43
C TYR A 567 -22.15 -14.57 -9.19
N TRP A 568 -23.27 -14.51 -8.47
CA TRP A 568 -23.99 -15.72 -8.05
C TRP A 568 -24.54 -16.57 -9.19
N LYS A 569 -24.65 -16.05 -10.43
CA LYS A 569 -25.01 -16.84 -11.62
C LYS A 569 -23.81 -17.44 -12.38
N LEU A 570 -22.59 -17.28 -11.86
CA LEU A 570 -21.40 -17.88 -12.45
C LEU A 570 -21.36 -19.39 -12.14
N CYS A 571 -21.77 -20.20 -13.11
CA CYS A 571 -21.85 -21.66 -12.96
C CYS A 571 -20.59 -22.40 -13.45
N GLU A 572 -19.84 -21.82 -14.38
CA GLU A 572 -18.69 -22.45 -15.03
C GLU A 572 -17.61 -21.41 -15.38
N LEU A 573 -16.34 -21.83 -15.31
CA LEU A 573 -15.19 -21.06 -15.76
C LEU A 573 -14.60 -21.72 -17.02
N PRO A 574 -14.28 -20.96 -18.09
CA PRO A 574 -13.83 -21.55 -19.34
C PRO A 574 -12.41 -22.14 -19.25
N GLU A 575 -12.13 -23.16 -20.07
CA GLU A 575 -10.78 -23.75 -20.21
C GLU A 575 -9.71 -22.78 -20.74
N SER A 576 -10.13 -21.63 -21.26
CA SER A 576 -9.22 -20.55 -21.67
C SER A 576 -8.50 -19.90 -20.49
N ILE A 577 -8.99 -20.05 -19.24
CA ILE A 577 -8.33 -19.47 -18.06
C ILE A 577 -6.87 -19.92 -17.96
N GLY A 578 -6.57 -21.18 -18.27
CA GLY A 578 -5.20 -21.71 -18.23
C GLY A 578 -4.27 -21.16 -19.33
N LYS A 579 -4.76 -20.27 -20.22
CA LYS A 579 -3.93 -19.52 -21.18
C LYS A 579 -3.39 -18.22 -20.58
N ILE A 580 -3.97 -17.72 -19.49
CA ILE A 580 -3.56 -16.49 -18.82
C ILE A 580 -2.40 -16.81 -17.88
N THR A 581 -1.26 -17.19 -18.45
CA THR A 581 -0.14 -17.71 -17.67
C THR A 581 0.47 -16.75 -16.65
N PRO A 582 0.40 -15.40 -16.80
CA PRO A 582 0.86 -14.46 -15.77
C PRO A 582 -0.07 -14.35 -14.54
N LEU A 583 -1.23 -15.01 -14.53
CA LEU A 583 -2.20 -14.87 -13.45
C LEU A 583 -1.61 -15.33 -12.10
N ARG A 584 -1.68 -14.45 -11.10
CA ARG A 584 -1.18 -14.64 -9.74
C ARG A 584 -2.28 -14.58 -8.68
N TYR A 585 -3.38 -13.89 -8.96
CA TYR A 585 -4.54 -13.81 -8.08
C TYR A 585 -5.81 -14.15 -8.84
N LEU A 586 -6.55 -15.14 -8.34
CA LEU A 586 -7.86 -15.53 -8.85
C LEU A 586 -8.88 -15.61 -7.71
N GLU A 587 -9.92 -14.81 -7.80
CA GLU A 587 -11.03 -14.81 -6.84
C GLU A 587 -12.37 -15.08 -7.52
N ILE A 588 -13.04 -16.15 -7.09
CA ILE A 588 -14.35 -16.60 -7.60
C ILE A 588 -15.31 -16.87 -6.43
N SER A 589 -15.06 -16.23 -5.29
CA SER A 589 -15.85 -16.37 -4.06
C SER A 589 -17.33 -15.99 -4.27
N ARG A 590 -18.24 -16.62 -3.51
CA ARG A 590 -19.68 -16.33 -3.48
C ARG A 590 -20.35 -16.51 -4.85
N THR A 591 -20.10 -17.67 -5.46
CA THR A 591 -20.64 -18.08 -6.76
C THR A 591 -21.34 -19.44 -6.66
N VAL A 592 -22.11 -19.83 -7.68
CA VAL A 592 -22.70 -21.18 -7.80
C VAL A 592 -21.85 -22.09 -8.68
N LEU A 593 -20.53 -21.85 -8.70
CA LEU A 593 -19.58 -22.57 -9.55
C LEU A 593 -19.64 -24.07 -9.26
N GLY A 594 -19.93 -24.90 -10.28
CA GLY A 594 -20.02 -26.35 -10.10
C GLY A 594 -18.68 -27.06 -10.15
N ARG A 595 -17.76 -26.59 -11.01
CA ARG A 595 -16.41 -27.16 -11.18
C ARG A 595 -15.41 -26.09 -11.61
N LEU A 596 -14.14 -26.30 -11.26
CA LEU A 596 -13.01 -25.57 -11.84
C LEU A 596 -12.47 -26.35 -13.06
N PRO A 597 -12.03 -25.67 -14.13
CA PRO A 597 -11.43 -26.31 -15.30
C PRO A 597 -10.05 -26.89 -14.97
N ASP A 598 -9.70 -28.04 -15.57
CA ASP A 598 -8.39 -28.69 -15.35
C ASP A 598 -7.23 -27.83 -15.88
N SER A 599 -7.49 -26.96 -16.86
CA SER A 599 -6.50 -25.98 -17.33
C SER A 599 -6.05 -24.98 -16.28
N LEU A 600 -6.79 -24.78 -15.17
CA LEU A 600 -6.37 -23.94 -14.05
C LEU A 600 -5.01 -24.39 -13.49
N CYS A 601 -4.71 -25.70 -13.50
CA CYS A 601 -3.41 -26.23 -13.06
C CYS A 601 -2.23 -25.87 -13.98
N LYS A 602 -2.46 -25.11 -15.06
CA LYS A 602 -1.42 -24.54 -15.93
C LYS A 602 -1.00 -23.13 -15.50
N LEU A 603 -1.66 -22.55 -14.51
CA LEU A 603 -1.36 -21.24 -13.95
C LEU A 603 -0.22 -21.33 -12.94
N TYR A 604 0.98 -21.62 -13.40
CA TYR A 604 2.13 -21.90 -12.53
C TYR A 604 2.55 -20.72 -11.65
N ASN A 605 2.18 -19.49 -12.02
CA ASN A 605 2.43 -18.28 -11.24
C ASN A 605 1.33 -17.98 -10.22
N LEU A 606 0.25 -18.78 -10.16
CA LEU A 606 -0.86 -18.51 -9.25
C LEU A 606 -0.39 -18.55 -7.80
N GLN A 607 -0.53 -17.42 -7.10
CA GLN A 607 -0.16 -17.24 -5.69
C GLN A 607 -1.39 -17.30 -4.78
N THR A 608 -2.53 -16.77 -5.24
CA THR A 608 -3.76 -16.71 -4.46
C THR A 608 -4.94 -17.29 -5.26
N LEU A 609 -5.64 -18.25 -4.65
CA LEU A 609 -6.89 -18.80 -5.15
C LEU A 609 -7.97 -18.70 -4.06
N LYS A 610 -8.94 -17.82 -4.27
CA LYS A 610 -10.09 -17.61 -3.37
C LYS A 610 -11.38 -18.15 -3.98
N LEU A 611 -11.99 -19.08 -3.27
CA LEU A 611 -13.16 -19.87 -3.63
C LEU A 611 -14.13 -19.94 -2.45
N SER A 612 -14.16 -18.93 -1.58
CA SER A 612 -15.01 -18.94 -0.38
C SER A 612 -16.49 -18.89 -0.76
N CYS A 613 -17.33 -19.61 -0.03
CA CYS A 613 -18.78 -19.66 -0.24
C CYS A 613 -19.21 -20.02 -1.68
N CYS A 614 -18.48 -20.90 -2.37
CA CYS A 614 -18.88 -21.46 -3.66
C CYS A 614 -19.86 -22.62 -3.43
N THR A 615 -21.17 -22.36 -3.41
CA THR A 615 -22.17 -23.29 -2.85
C THR A 615 -22.32 -24.63 -3.58
N HIS A 616 -21.86 -24.73 -4.83
CA HIS A 616 -21.97 -25.93 -5.67
C HIS A 616 -20.62 -26.61 -5.96
N LEU A 617 -19.50 -26.02 -5.55
CA LEU A 617 -18.18 -26.55 -5.85
C LEU A 617 -17.86 -27.71 -4.90
N ARG A 618 -17.74 -28.91 -5.45
CA ARG A 618 -17.53 -30.15 -4.67
C ARG A 618 -16.11 -30.69 -4.75
N THR A 619 -15.41 -30.45 -5.85
CA THR A 619 -14.08 -31.00 -6.12
C THR A 619 -13.16 -29.92 -6.68
N LEU A 620 -11.87 -30.06 -6.35
CA LEU A 620 -10.80 -29.26 -6.96
C LEU A 620 -10.15 -30.06 -8.12
N PRO A 621 -9.49 -29.38 -9.07
CA PRO A 621 -8.77 -30.04 -10.17
C PRO A 621 -7.72 -31.04 -9.66
N ARG A 622 -7.46 -32.10 -10.43
CA ARG A 622 -6.58 -33.21 -9.98
C ARG A 622 -5.11 -32.84 -9.88
N ASP A 623 -4.67 -31.84 -10.64
CA ASP A 623 -3.26 -31.49 -10.85
C ASP A 623 -2.81 -30.25 -10.04
N MET A 624 -3.50 -29.94 -8.94
CA MET A 624 -3.21 -28.75 -8.11
C MET A 624 -1.78 -28.71 -7.61
N GLN A 625 -1.10 -29.85 -7.46
CA GLN A 625 0.32 -29.93 -7.10
C GLN A 625 1.27 -29.22 -8.08
N LYS A 626 0.81 -28.87 -9.30
CA LYS A 626 1.57 -28.09 -10.28
C LYS A 626 1.59 -26.60 -9.99
N LEU A 627 0.72 -26.09 -9.12
CA LEU A 627 0.65 -24.69 -8.72
C LEU A 627 1.73 -24.38 -7.67
N VAL A 628 3.00 -24.59 -8.03
CA VAL A 628 4.13 -24.57 -7.07
C VAL A 628 4.33 -23.23 -6.36
N ASN A 629 3.84 -22.14 -6.95
CA ASN A 629 3.89 -20.79 -6.36
C ASN A 629 2.65 -20.44 -5.52
N LEU A 630 1.69 -21.36 -5.34
CA LEU A 630 0.47 -21.10 -4.59
C LEU A 630 0.79 -20.89 -3.10
N ARG A 631 0.30 -19.79 -2.55
CA ARG A 631 0.51 -19.33 -1.18
C ARG A 631 -0.78 -19.33 -0.38
N HIS A 632 -1.89 -18.92 -1.00
CA HIS A 632 -3.18 -18.85 -0.32
C HIS A 632 -4.23 -19.63 -1.10
N LEU A 633 -4.78 -20.66 -0.46
CA LEU A 633 -5.89 -21.44 -0.96
C LEU A 633 -7.05 -21.35 0.05
N ASP A 634 -8.04 -20.53 -0.29
CA ASP A 634 -9.22 -20.32 0.55
C ASP A 634 -10.46 -20.88 -0.14
N PHE A 635 -11.12 -21.83 0.51
CA PHE A 635 -12.43 -22.34 0.13
C PHE A 635 -13.34 -22.46 1.37
N THR A 636 -13.25 -21.49 2.27
CA THR A 636 -14.08 -21.41 3.48
C THR A 636 -15.56 -21.37 3.10
N GLY A 637 -16.39 -22.20 3.74
CA GLY A 637 -17.82 -22.27 3.44
C GLY A 637 -18.16 -22.91 2.08
N THR A 638 -17.19 -23.53 1.41
CA THR A 638 -17.40 -24.28 0.17
C THR A 638 -17.44 -25.77 0.48
N PRO A 639 -18.42 -26.54 -0.04
CA PRO A 639 -18.62 -27.93 0.34
C PRO A 639 -17.70 -28.88 -0.43
N ILE A 640 -16.38 -28.64 -0.35
CA ILE A 640 -15.33 -29.50 -0.90
C ILE A 640 -15.33 -30.84 -0.17
N ILE A 641 -15.47 -31.92 -0.93
CA ILE A 641 -15.56 -33.29 -0.40
C ILE A 641 -14.17 -33.89 -0.19
N GLU A 642 -13.19 -33.49 -1.00
CA GLU A 642 -11.83 -34.04 -0.98
C GLU A 642 -10.80 -32.95 -1.26
N THR A 643 -9.71 -32.93 -0.50
CA THR A 643 -8.55 -32.08 -0.79
C THR A 643 -7.76 -32.57 -2.01
N PRO A 644 -7.01 -31.69 -2.69
CA PRO A 644 -6.18 -32.10 -3.80
C PRO A 644 -5.10 -33.10 -3.36
N ILE A 645 -4.88 -34.12 -4.18
CA ILE A 645 -3.89 -35.16 -3.93
C ILE A 645 -2.49 -34.54 -3.94
N HIS A 646 -1.64 -34.92 -2.98
CA HIS A 646 -0.28 -34.43 -2.80
C HIS A 646 -0.19 -32.91 -2.53
N VAL A 647 -1.12 -32.37 -1.75
CA VAL A 647 -1.06 -30.95 -1.33
C VAL A 647 0.29 -30.60 -0.69
N GLY A 648 0.98 -31.55 -0.05
CA GLY A 648 2.30 -31.38 0.55
C GLY A 648 3.43 -31.04 -0.43
N LYS A 649 3.17 -31.06 -1.74
CA LYS A 649 4.09 -30.55 -2.78
C LYS A 649 4.03 -29.02 -2.94
N LEU A 650 2.98 -28.36 -2.44
CA LEU A 650 2.83 -26.91 -2.48
C LEU A 650 3.67 -26.24 -1.38
N LYS A 651 5.00 -26.24 -1.56
CA LYS A 651 5.95 -25.79 -0.53
C LYS A 651 5.81 -24.32 -0.12
N CYS A 652 5.27 -23.49 -1.00
CA CYS A 652 5.03 -22.07 -0.76
C CYS A 652 3.71 -21.78 -0.04
N LEU A 653 2.88 -22.80 0.22
CA LEU A 653 1.55 -22.61 0.79
C LEU A 653 1.63 -22.09 2.23
N GLN A 654 1.02 -20.93 2.45
CA GLN A 654 0.89 -20.26 3.74
C GLN A 654 -0.51 -20.39 4.33
N THR A 655 -1.56 -20.32 3.51
CA THR A 655 -2.93 -20.42 4.01
C THR A 655 -3.65 -21.55 3.30
N LEU A 656 -4.26 -22.42 4.11
CA LEU A 656 -5.18 -23.46 3.68
C LEU A 656 -6.33 -23.48 4.68
N THR A 657 -7.53 -23.10 4.26
CA THR A 657 -8.64 -22.90 5.21
C THR A 657 -9.31 -24.21 5.63
N THR A 658 -9.25 -25.26 4.80
CA THR A 658 -9.81 -26.58 5.14
C THR A 658 -8.94 -27.70 4.57
N PHE A 659 -8.75 -28.77 5.35
CA PHE A 659 -8.10 -30.01 4.92
C PHE A 659 -8.98 -31.22 5.22
N VAL A 660 -9.27 -32.04 4.21
CA VAL A 660 -10.13 -33.22 4.33
C VAL A 660 -9.27 -34.48 4.28
N VAL A 661 -9.09 -35.12 5.44
CA VAL A 661 -8.34 -36.37 5.55
C VAL A 661 -9.15 -37.51 4.93
N SER A 662 -8.54 -38.26 4.02
CA SER A 662 -9.15 -39.46 3.43
C SER A 662 -8.15 -40.61 3.33
N LYS A 663 -8.66 -41.84 3.20
CA LYS A 663 -7.84 -43.06 3.05
C LYS A 663 -7.15 -43.18 1.69
N ARG A 664 -7.32 -42.22 0.78
CA ARG A 664 -6.68 -42.23 -0.53
C ARG A 664 -5.20 -41.85 -0.41
N THR A 665 -4.36 -42.52 -1.19
CA THR A 665 -2.93 -42.22 -1.27
C THR A 665 -2.71 -40.77 -1.67
N GLY A 666 -1.92 -40.04 -0.88
CA GLY A 666 -1.63 -38.61 -1.11
C GLY A 666 -2.65 -37.63 -0.49
N CYS A 667 -3.61 -38.11 0.30
CA CYS A 667 -4.56 -37.30 1.08
C CYS A 667 -4.50 -37.60 2.58
N SER A 668 -3.40 -38.22 3.05
CA SER A 668 -3.17 -38.49 4.46
C SER A 668 -2.83 -37.20 5.21
N ILE A 669 -3.09 -37.19 6.52
CA ILE A 669 -2.79 -36.03 7.38
C ILE A 669 -1.29 -35.69 7.42
N THR A 670 -0.41 -36.65 7.11
CA THR A 670 1.04 -36.45 6.95
C THR A 670 1.43 -35.52 5.81
N GLU A 671 0.54 -35.30 4.82
CA GLU A 671 0.75 -34.28 3.78
C GLU A 671 0.80 -32.87 4.38
N LEU A 672 0.05 -32.62 5.47
CA LEU A 672 0.16 -31.35 6.18
C LEU A 672 1.59 -31.18 6.69
N GLY A 673 2.24 -32.21 7.26
CA GLY A 673 3.61 -32.10 7.77
C GLY A 673 4.64 -31.58 6.75
N LYS A 674 4.38 -31.80 5.46
CA LYS A 674 5.24 -31.34 4.36
C LYS A 674 5.11 -29.83 4.05
N LEU A 675 4.11 -29.16 4.62
CA LEU A 675 3.79 -27.73 4.46
C LEU A 675 4.35 -26.91 5.65
N ALA A 676 5.65 -26.61 5.62
CA ALA A 676 6.33 -25.94 6.75
C ALA A 676 5.84 -24.51 7.01
N ASN A 677 5.37 -23.81 5.96
CA ASN A 677 5.03 -22.39 6.02
C ASN A 677 3.56 -22.11 6.35
N LEU A 678 2.77 -23.13 6.71
CA LEU A 678 1.34 -22.98 6.92
C LEU A 678 1.03 -22.17 8.20
N ARG A 679 0.16 -21.17 8.08
CA ARG A 679 -0.25 -20.23 9.12
C ARG A 679 -1.76 -19.92 9.05
N GLY A 680 -2.31 -19.39 10.15
CA GLY A 680 -3.70 -18.95 10.25
C GLY A 680 -4.69 -20.09 10.48
N ALA A 681 -5.99 -19.78 10.41
CA ALA A 681 -7.04 -20.74 10.72
C ALA A 681 -7.12 -21.91 9.72
N LEU A 682 -7.09 -23.14 10.24
CA LEU A 682 -7.20 -24.39 9.48
C LEU A 682 -8.30 -25.25 10.08
N SER A 683 -9.28 -25.67 9.26
CA SER A 683 -10.25 -26.69 9.66
C SER A 683 -9.86 -28.06 9.12
N ILE A 684 -9.68 -29.05 9.99
CA ILE A 684 -9.40 -30.44 9.59
C ILE A 684 -10.67 -31.29 9.69
N LEU A 685 -11.10 -31.83 8.56
CA LEU A 685 -12.27 -32.72 8.44
C LEU A 685 -11.80 -34.16 8.18
N GLY A 686 -12.65 -35.13 8.50
CA GLY A 686 -12.35 -36.55 8.26
C GLY A 686 -11.31 -37.16 9.19
N LEU A 687 -11.12 -36.59 10.40
CA LEU A 687 -10.13 -37.06 11.38
C LEU A 687 -10.33 -38.52 11.80
N GLU A 688 -11.55 -39.06 11.67
CA GLU A 688 -11.85 -40.48 11.85
C GLU A 688 -11.07 -41.40 10.90
N ASN A 689 -10.49 -40.87 9.82
CA ASN A 689 -9.64 -41.60 8.88
C ASN A 689 -8.16 -41.65 9.28
N VAL A 690 -7.76 -41.04 10.40
CA VAL A 690 -6.37 -41.09 10.89
C VAL A 690 -6.16 -42.40 11.64
N GLU A 691 -5.44 -43.35 11.03
CA GLU A 691 -5.30 -44.72 11.55
C GLU A 691 -4.19 -44.88 12.60
N SER A 692 -3.21 -43.97 12.63
CA SER A 692 -2.04 -44.09 13.52
C SER A 692 -1.61 -42.77 14.17
N PHE A 693 -1.07 -42.88 15.39
CA PHE A 693 -0.38 -41.77 16.05
C PHE A 693 0.79 -41.24 15.21
N THR A 694 1.53 -42.11 14.53
CA THR A 694 2.64 -41.71 13.66
C THR A 694 2.18 -40.79 12.53
N ASP A 695 0.98 -41.01 11.99
CA ASP A 695 0.40 -40.14 10.96
C ASP A 695 -0.02 -38.80 11.56
N ALA A 696 -0.71 -38.81 12.71
CA ALA A 696 -1.11 -37.60 13.43
C ALA A 696 0.11 -36.73 13.82
N HIS A 697 1.15 -37.35 14.39
CA HIS A 697 2.41 -36.69 14.72
C HIS A 697 3.13 -36.20 13.47
N GLY A 698 3.09 -36.98 12.38
CA GLY A 698 3.68 -36.62 11.09
C GLY A 698 3.02 -35.40 10.42
N ALA A 699 1.87 -34.93 10.89
CA ALA A 699 1.27 -33.67 10.45
C ALA A 699 2.02 -32.42 10.98
N CYS A 700 2.83 -32.58 12.04
CA CYS A 700 3.65 -31.54 12.67
C CYS A 700 2.91 -30.23 12.98
N LEU A 701 1.64 -30.30 13.38
CA LEU A 701 0.80 -29.11 13.57
C LEU A 701 1.27 -28.22 14.74
N GLN A 702 1.91 -28.80 15.76
CA GLN A 702 2.46 -28.07 16.90
C GLN A 702 3.63 -27.14 16.52
N ASN A 703 4.33 -27.43 15.42
CA ASN A 703 5.49 -26.65 14.95
C ASN A 703 5.09 -25.54 13.97
N LYS A 704 3.78 -25.26 13.84
CA LYS A 704 3.24 -24.34 12.84
C LYS A 704 2.39 -23.29 13.51
N ASN A 705 2.35 -22.10 12.91
CA ASN A 705 1.47 -21.02 13.34
C ASN A 705 0.04 -21.22 12.77
N ALA A 706 -0.43 -22.46 12.68
CA ALA A 706 -1.75 -22.81 12.16
C ALA A 706 -2.73 -23.02 13.33
N GLU A 707 -3.83 -22.28 13.32
CA GLU A 707 -4.85 -22.31 14.36
C GLU A 707 -5.92 -23.36 14.00
N ILE A 708 -5.91 -24.48 14.70
CA ILE A 708 -6.98 -25.50 14.67
C ILE A 708 -7.86 -25.40 15.92
N SER A 709 -9.11 -25.87 15.85
CA SER A 709 -10.05 -25.81 16.98
C SER A 709 -9.59 -26.66 18.16
N GLU A 710 -9.99 -26.31 19.39
CA GLU A 710 -9.67 -27.10 20.60
C GLU A 710 -10.14 -28.54 20.46
N SER A 711 -11.36 -28.76 19.95
CA SER A 711 -11.88 -30.11 19.68
C SER A 711 -11.01 -30.93 18.71
N GLN A 712 -10.44 -30.30 17.68
CA GLN A 712 -9.53 -30.97 16.75
C GLN A 712 -8.17 -31.27 17.42
N ARG A 713 -7.67 -30.38 18.28
CA ARG A 713 -6.47 -30.63 19.09
C ARG A 713 -6.67 -31.79 20.03
N ASP A 714 -7.81 -31.86 20.71
CA ASP A 714 -8.12 -32.92 21.67
C ASP A 714 -8.19 -34.29 21.02
N VAL A 715 -8.77 -34.39 19.81
CA VAL A 715 -8.77 -35.65 19.04
C VAL A 715 -7.35 -36.08 18.67
N LEU A 716 -6.52 -35.14 18.18
CA LEU A 716 -5.13 -35.43 17.82
C LEU A 716 -4.26 -35.77 19.05
N ASN A 717 -4.49 -35.10 20.17
CA ASN A 717 -3.82 -35.34 21.45
C ASN A 717 -4.28 -36.65 22.10
N GLY A 718 -5.57 -37.02 21.95
CA GLY A 718 -6.13 -38.28 22.41
C GLY A 718 -5.48 -39.49 21.74
N LEU A 719 -5.13 -39.39 20.45
CA LEU A 719 -4.31 -40.39 19.76
C LEU A 719 -2.89 -40.51 20.36
N GLN A 720 -2.37 -39.48 21.02
CA GLN A 720 -1.09 -39.53 21.76
C GLN A 720 -1.23 -40.29 23.09
N LEU A 721 -2.34 -40.10 23.81
CA LEU A 721 -2.62 -40.76 25.11
C LEU A 721 -2.91 -42.27 25.00
N ILE A 722 -3.42 -42.74 23.86
CA ILE A 722 -3.61 -44.18 23.60
C ILE A 722 -2.25 -44.91 23.59
N ARG A 723 -1.15 -44.23 23.24
CA ARG A 723 0.21 -44.79 23.28
C ARG A 723 0.77 -44.86 24.70
N THR A 724 0.63 -43.82 25.52
CA THR A 724 1.16 -43.87 26.90
C THR A 724 0.57 -45.04 27.68
N ARG A 725 -0.73 -45.32 27.50
CA ARG A 725 -1.39 -46.50 28.09
C ARG A 725 -0.96 -47.84 27.48
N SER A 726 -0.57 -47.90 26.22
CA SER A 726 -0.11 -49.15 25.57
C SER A 726 1.40 -49.39 25.70
N SER A 727 2.20 -48.37 25.99
CA SER A 727 3.63 -48.50 26.34
C SER A 727 3.86 -48.78 27.83
N GLU A 728 2.93 -48.41 28.72
CA GLU A 728 3.00 -48.74 30.16
C GLU A 728 2.44 -50.14 30.49
N GLY A 729 1.74 -50.80 29.55
CA GLY A 729 1.19 -52.15 29.71
C GLY A 729 2.07 -53.30 29.21
N GLY A 730 3.33 -53.03 28.88
CA GLY A 730 4.28 -53.99 28.32
C GLY A 730 5.56 -54.11 29.15
N THR A 731 5.44 -54.63 30.37
CA THR A 731 6.55 -55.24 31.15
C THR A 731 6.10 -56.60 31.65
#